data_AF-A0AAN7IM84-F1
#
_entry.id   AF-A0AAN7IM84-F1
#
_cell.length_a   1.000
_cell.length_b   1.000
_cell.length_c   1.000
_cell.angle_alpha   90.00
_cell.angle_beta   90.00
_cell.angle_gamma   90.00
#
_symmetry.space_group_name_H-M   'P 1'
#
loop_
_entity.id
_entity.type
_entity.pdbx_description
1 polymer ?
#
loop_
_entity_poly.entity_id
_entity_poly.type
_entity_poly.pdbx_seq_one_letter_code
_entity_poly.pdbx_strand_id
1 'polypeptide(L)'
;MNVQVQAQDMVFTKQPYIEDVGPRKIQSMNFSTLSESEISRIAEVQVYKGQYYDAARIPIEGGLLDPRMGPNKEGTCATCHGKFDSCPGHFGYIKLALPVYNVAYRDNIMNILKCICKSCARILLVEDIRKEFLKKMRNPRLEALKKAELLKEIVKKCNSLTGSKKAFKCSRCGYINALVKKAGPPILGFNHERPNSNDGTMEEFRSAISHTKDSKTVFSAPTFNLNTVDVLALFKKMVDEDCELLYLSDRPEKLIMENIAVPPVPIRPSVIMSGSQSNENDITERLKRIIQANASLRQELLEASTASNRLAGWDVLQLEVAQYINSDVHVPLSMQASRPLGGFFQRLKGKQGRFRGNLSGKRVEYTGRTVISPDPNLKITEVAIPIQMARILSYPERVSHHNIEKLRQRVSNGRDKYPGAQVVINADGSKRIPVYGAKKQIADALRYGDIVHRHLEDGDIVLFNRQPSLHRMSIMCHRARVMPWRTLRFNESVCNPYNADFDGDEMNMHVPQTEEARTEAVMLMGVQNNLCTPKNGEILVASTQDFLTSSFLITRKDTFYDRAAFSLMCSYIVDGMDPVDLPTPAILKPIELWTGKQLFSVLVRPHANVRVYVNLTVKEKSYTKPNKEGEREKEAMCPNDGFVYFRNSELLSGQLGKATLGNGNKDGLFSVLLRDYKAHAAATCMNRLAKLSARWIGNHGFSIGIDDVQPSKYLNERRLETISRGYQGCHEKIKFFNEGKLQPETGCDAAQTLEAEITRILNNIRDETGKVCMKELHWRNSPLIMSQCGSKGSPINISQMIACVGQQSVGGRRAPNGFIDRSLPHFPRKAKTPAAKGFVANSFYSGLTATEFFFHTMGGREGLVDTAVKTADTGYMSRRLIKALEDLSIHYDDTVRSASGCVVQFRYGDDGMDPAYMEGKNGAPLNFDRLFLKAKATCPAGGNACLSPSEVSERVESRLSEDDMTPEGGCSVAFKNSFKCFLDDYVKSLTKTRETLESVESLAGEENSEIRERVIKNISGVTPKQLEVFLNTCISRYHLKKIEAGTAIGAIGAQSIGEPGTQMTLKTFHFAGVASMNITLGVPRIKEIINGAKKISTPIITAALKSDNNVNTARMVRGRIQKTNLGQVAKSIKLVMTSRLASIIVTLDMERIRDVQLCIDANNVKESIIQAKIKVKNEHITVLDGGKLEIRPPETDRSKMHFHLHSLKNVLPTVIVKLGSSRCYGH
;
A
#
# COMPACT_ATOMS: atom_id res chain seq x y z
N MET A 1 -10.30 -56.99 -18.08
CA MET A 1 -11.45 -56.93 -18.99
C MET A 1 -10.94 -56.52 -20.36
N ASN A 2 -11.04 -57.42 -21.34
CA ASN A 2 -10.66 -57.20 -22.74
C ASN A 2 -11.52 -56.10 -23.34
N VAL A 3 -10.92 -54.98 -23.75
CA VAL A 3 -11.60 -53.94 -24.52
C VAL A 3 -11.55 -54.38 -25.99
N GLN A 4 -12.69 -54.89 -26.48
CA GLN A 4 -12.94 -55.02 -27.91
C GLN A 4 -12.92 -53.62 -28.52
N VAL A 5 -11.87 -53.33 -29.29
CA VAL A 5 -11.83 -52.20 -30.22
C VAL A 5 -12.81 -52.53 -31.34
N GLN A 6 -14.02 -51.98 -31.26
CA GLN A 6 -14.92 -51.93 -32.41
C GLN A 6 -14.22 -51.12 -33.51
N ALA A 7 -13.90 -51.78 -34.62
CA ALA A 7 -13.49 -51.13 -35.84
C ALA A 7 -14.62 -50.18 -36.26
N GLN A 8 -14.35 -48.87 -36.20
CA GLN A 8 -15.24 -47.88 -36.79
C GLN A 8 -15.09 -47.97 -38.31
N ASP A 9 -16.21 -48.21 -39.00
CA ASP A 9 -16.31 -48.11 -40.45
C ASP A 9 -15.79 -46.75 -40.91
N MET A 10 -14.78 -46.76 -41.81
CA MET A 10 -14.29 -45.54 -42.44
C MET A 10 -15.40 -44.95 -43.32
N VAL A 11 -16.06 -43.90 -42.84
CA VAL A 11 -16.99 -43.10 -43.63
C VAL A 11 -16.16 -42.19 -44.55
N PHE A 12 -16.07 -42.55 -45.83
CA PHE A 12 -15.52 -41.67 -46.85
C PHE A 12 -16.46 -40.49 -47.10
N THR A 13 -16.18 -39.33 -46.51
CA THR A 13 -16.86 -38.07 -46.84
C THR A 13 -16.10 -37.34 -47.96
N LYS A 14 -16.82 -36.82 -48.95
CA LYS A 14 -16.28 -35.93 -50.01
C LYS A 14 -15.93 -34.52 -49.49
N GLN A 15 -16.00 -34.29 -48.18
CA GLN A 15 -15.70 -32.99 -47.59
C GLN A 15 -14.18 -32.91 -47.34
N PRO A 16 -13.51 -31.80 -47.69
CA PRO A 16 -12.10 -31.62 -47.38
C PRO A 16 -11.92 -31.75 -45.87
N TYR A 17 -10.89 -32.49 -45.45
CA TYR A 17 -10.51 -32.58 -44.04
C TYR A 17 -10.16 -31.18 -43.54
N ILE A 18 -11.03 -30.60 -42.71
CA ILE A 18 -10.77 -29.35 -42.00
C ILE A 18 -10.04 -29.76 -40.72
N GLU A 19 -8.74 -29.47 -40.65
CA GLU A 19 -7.93 -29.75 -39.47
C GLU A 19 -8.50 -28.97 -38.27
N ASP A 20 -8.99 -29.70 -37.26
CA ASP A 20 -9.40 -29.10 -36.00
C ASP A 20 -8.14 -28.65 -35.26
N VAL A 21 -7.85 -27.35 -35.37
CA VAL A 21 -6.62 -26.75 -34.86
C VAL A 21 -6.59 -26.65 -33.33
N GLY A 22 -7.66 -27.11 -32.65
CA GLY A 22 -7.79 -27.10 -31.20
C GLY A 22 -7.75 -25.69 -30.58
N PRO A 23 -7.87 -25.60 -29.25
CA PRO A 23 -7.76 -24.33 -28.54
C PRO A 23 -6.32 -23.80 -28.55
N ARG A 24 -6.11 -22.59 -29.07
CA ARG A 24 -4.82 -21.89 -29.03
C ARG A 24 -4.74 -20.91 -27.87
N LYS A 25 -3.55 -20.70 -27.31
CA LYS A 25 -3.27 -19.71 -26.25
C LYS A 25 -2.40 -18.58 -26.79
N ILE A 26 -2.72 -17.35 -26.41
CA ILE A 26 -1.92 -16.17 -26.77
C ILE A 26 -0.58 -16.23 -26.03
N GLN A 27 0.54 -16.28 -26.78
CA GLN A 27 1.90 -16.33 -26.21
C GLN A 27 2.50 -14.93 -26.04
N SER A 28 2.34 -14.05 -27.04
CA SER A 28 2.90 -12.70 -27.04
C SER A 28 2.02 -11.74 -27.83
N MET A 29 2.22 -10.44 -27.62
CA MET A 29 1.56 -9.37 -28.36
C MET A 29 2.62 -8.45 -28.98
N ASN A 30 2.62 -8.36 -30.31
CA ASN A 30 3.52 -7.48 -31.06
C ASN A 30 2.78 -6.19 -31.44
N PHE A 31 3.36 -5.04 -31.11
CA PHE A 31 2.80 -3.74 -31.44
C PHE A 31 3.48 -3.16 -32.68
N SER A 32 2.69 -2.78 -33.69
CA SER A 32 3.13 -2.14 -34.94
C SER A 32 2.23 -0.96 -35.30
N THR A 33 2.67 -0.13 -36.24
CA THR A 33 1.83 0.91 -36.85
C THR A 33 1.26 0.43 -38.18
N LEU A 34 0.02 0.84 -38.47
CA LEU A 34 -0.66 0.50 -39.73
C LEU A 34 -0.30 1.51 -40.82
N SER A 35 0.03 1.02 -42.01
CA SER A 35 0.21 1.81 -43.23
C SER A 35 -1.12 2.12 -43.91
N GLU A 36 -1.09 3.02 -44.91
CA GLU A 36 -2.26 3.32 -45.76
C GLU A 36 -2.86 2.07 -46.42
N SER A 37 -1.99 1.20 -46.96
CA SER A 37 -2.40 -0.01 -47.67
C SER A 37 -2.94 -1.08 -46.71
N GLU A 38 -2.38 -1.17 -45.50
CA GLU A 38 -2.86 -2.06 -44.44
C GLU A 38 -4.25 -1.63 -43.94
N ILE A 39 -4.46 -0.33 -43.68
CA ILE A 39 -5.77 0.20 -43.28
C ILE A 39 -6.82 -0.10 -44.36
N SER A 40 -6.49 0.16 -45.62
CA SER A 40 -7.41 -0.11 -46.74
C SER A 40 -7.73 -1.60 -46.90
N ARG A 41 -6.78 -2.50 -46.59
CA ARG A 41 -6.97 -3.95 -46.65
C ARG A 41 -7.84 -4.49 -45.51
N ILE A 42 -7.73 -3.89 -44.33
CA ILE A 42 -8.52 -4.28 -43.15
C ILE A 42 -9.96 -3.75 -43.22
N ALA A 43 -10.16 -2.64 -43.92
CA ALA A 43 -11.45 -1.97 -43.99
C ALA A 43 -12.38 -2.58 -45.05
N GLU A 44 -13.64 -2.81 -44.68
CA GLU A 44 -14.68 -3.36 -45.55
C GLU A 44 -15.36 -2.29 -46.42
N VAL A 45 -15.35 -1.02 -45.96
CA VAL A 45 -16.05 0.08 -46.63
C VAL A 45 -15.29 1.40 -46.54
N GLN A 46 -15.30 2.14 -47.64
CA GLN A 46 -14.87 3.53 -47.66
C GLN A 46 -15.99 4.45 -47.18
N VAL A 47 -15.72 5.22 -46.12
CA VAL A 47 -16.67 6.20 -45.58
C VAL A 47 -16.35 7.58 -46.15
N TYR A 48 -17.34 8.21 -46.78
CA TYR A 48 -17.18 9.54 -47.40
C TYR A 48 -18.40 10.46 -47.20
N LYS A 49 -19.55 9.93 -46.76
CA LYS A 49 -20.74 10.74 -46.46
C LYS A 49 -20.82 11.05 -44.96
N GLY A 50 -20.95 12.32 -44.61
CA GLY A 50 -21.15 12.79 -43.22
C GLY A 50 -22.60 12.69 -42.71
N GLN A 51 -23.46 11.93 -43.39
CA GLN A 51 -24.87 11.72 -43.03
C GLN A 51 -25.03 10.39 -42.30
N TYR A 52 -25.99 10.31 -41.38
CA TYR A 52 -26.23 9.14 -40.54
C TYR A 52 -27.29 8.20 -41.13
N TYR A 53 -28.45 8.76 -41.46
CA TYR A 53 -29.62 8.03 -41.94
C TYR A 53 -30.24 8.75 -43.14
N ASP A 54 -30.93 8.01 -43.99
CA ASP A 54 -31.78 8.55 -45.06
C ASP A 54 -33.13 9.05 -44.51
N ALA A 55 -34.00 9.53 -45.40
CA ALA A 55 -35.35 9.99 -45.03
C ALA A 55 -36.23 8.89 -44.43
N ALA A 56 -35.94 7.61 -44.71
CA ALA A 56 -36.60 6.43 -44.15
C ALA A 56 -35.96 5.93 -42.84
N ARG A 57 -34.97 6.65 -42.30
CA ARG A 57 -34.20 6.31 -41.09
C ARG A 57 -33.36 5.04 -41.22
N ILE A 58 -33.02 4.64 -42.45
CA ILE A 58 -32.11 3.55 -42.74
C ILE A 58 -30.69 4.12 -42.82
N PRO A 59 -29.68 3.46 -42.21
CA PRO A 59 -28.30 3.91 -42.32
C PRO A 59 -27.84 3.98 -43.79
N ILE A 60 -27.22 5.10 -44.17
CA ILE A 60 -26.81 5.34 -45.57
C ILE A 60 -25.56 4.55 -45.92
N GLU A 61 -25.54 3.95 -47.11
CA GLU A 61 -24.34 3.33 -47.68
C GLU A 61 -23.21 4.34 -47.92
N GLY A 62 -22.00 3.99 -47.46
CA GLY A 62 -20.83 4.88 -47.44
C GLY A 62 -20.90 5.99 -46.38
N GLY A 63 -21.92 5.93 -45.50
CA GLY A 63 -22.10 6.81 -44.35
C GLY A 63 -21.42 6.28 -43.08
N LEU A 64 -21.55 7.03 -41.98
CA LEU A 64 -20.89 6.72 -40.72
C LEU A 64 -21.46 5.52 -39.97
N LEU A 65 -22.70 5.11 -40.27
CA LEU A 65 -23.40 3.99 -39.64
C LEU A 65 -23.67 2.85 -40.63
N ASP A 66 -22.86 2.74 -41.70
CA ASP A 66 -23.01 1.72 -42.73
C ASP A 66 -23.12 0.30 -42.12
N PRO A 67 -24.15 -0.49 -42.45
CA PRO A 67 -24.38 -1.83 -41.89
C PRO A 67 -23.23 -2.82 -42.10
N ARG A 68 -22.34 -2.56 -43.07
CA ARG A 68 -21.11 -3.35 -43.29
C ARG A 68 -20.09 -3.20 -42.16
N MET A 69 -20.10 -2.08 -41.43
CA MET A 69 -19.23 -1.86 -40.27
C MET A 69 -19.75 -2.49 -38.97
N GLY A 70 -20.90 -3.18 -39.04
CA GLY A 70 -21.55 -3.84 -37.92
C GLY A 70 -22.94 -3.28 -37.63
N PRO A 71 -23.77 -4.03 -36.89
CA PRO A 71 -25.15 -3.64 -36.65
C PRO A 71 -25.28 -2.69 -35.46
N ASN A 72 -26.37 -1.89 -35.46
CA ASN A 72 -26.94 -1.34 -34.24
C ASN A 72 -27.68 -2.44 -33.44
N LYS A 73 -28.08 -2.17 -32.20
CA LYS A 73 -28.65 -3.19 -31.28
C LYS A 73 -29.77 -4.07 -31.88
N GLU A 74 -30.60 -3.53 -32.76
CA GLU A 74 -31.74 -4.23 -33.38
C GLU A 74 -31.45 -4.71 -34.82
N GLY A 75 -30.30 -4.34 -35.40
CA GLY A 75 -29.92 -4.69 -36.76
C GLY A 75 -29.10 -5.97 -36.89
N THR A 76 -28.85 -6.37 -38.13
CA THR A 76 -27.91 -7.45 -38.50
C THR A 76 -26.78 -6.88 -39.36
N CYS A 77 -25.59 -7.46 -39.25
CA CYS A 77 -24.44 -7.01 -40.03
C CYS A 77 -24.60 -7.40 -41.50
N ALA A 78 -24.28 -6.50 -42.43
CA ALA A 78 -24.25 -6.84 -43.85
C ALA A 78 -23.04 -7.71 -44.25
N THR A 79 -21.97 -7.74 -43.44
CA THR A 79 -20.71 -8.45 -43.75
C THR A 79 -20.67 -9.86 -43.16
N CYS A 80 -20.87 -10.01 -41.85
CA CYS A 80 -20.83 -11.31 -41.18
C CYS A 80 -22.21 -11.90 -40.85
N HIS A 81 -23.30 -11.17 -41.15
CA HIS A 81 -24.68 -11.55 -40.81
C HIS A 81 -24.97 -11.82 -39.33
N GLY A 82 -24.01 -11.52 -38.45
CA GLY A 82 -24.16 -11.60 -37.00
C GLY A 82 -25.07 -10.51 -36.45
N LYS A 83 -25.75 -10.82 -35.34
CA LYS A 83 -26.42 -9.85 -34.47
C LYS A 83 -25.38 -9.05 -33.65
N PHE A 84 -25.83 -8.01 -32.95
CA PHE A 84 -24.98 -7.15 -32.12
C PHE A 84 -24.05 -7.91 -31.15
N ASP A 85 -24.53 -8.98 -30.50
CA ASP A 85 -23.72 -9.73 -29.51
C ASP A 85 -22.71 -10.70 -30.15
N SER A 86 -22.96 -11.14 -31.38
CA SER A 86 -22.14 -12.12 -32.11
C SER A 86 -21.18 -11.49 -33.12
N CYS A 87 -21.46 -10.27 -33.56
CA CYS A 87 -20.67 -9.57 -34.57
C CYS A 87 -19.38 -9.02 -33.92
N PRO A 88 -18.18 -9.35 -34.45
CA PRO A 88 -16.93 -8.78 -33.96
C PRO A 88 -16.79 -7.28 -34.30
N GLY A 89 -17.56 -6.80 -35.28
CA GLY A 89 -17.46 -5.47 -35.85
C GLY A 89 -16.40 -5.39 -36.95
N HIS A 90 -16.63 -4.56 -37.96
CA HIS A 90 -15.75 -4.42 -39.11
C HIS A 90 -15.31 -2.96 -39.30
N PHE A 91 -14.04 -2.75 -39.66
CA PHE A 91 -13.50 -1.41 -39.84
C PHE A 91 -13.94 -0.80 -41.17
N GLY A 92 -14.09 0.52 -41.20
CA GLY A 92 -14.11 1.30 -42.43
C GLY A 92 -12.83 2.11 -42.57
N TYR A 93 -12.69 2.89 -43.65
CA TYR A 93 -11.62 3.87 -43.77
C TYR A 93 -12.09 5.20 -44.38
N ILE A 94 -11.45 6.30 -43.98
CA ILE A 94 -11.59 7.62 -44.59
C ILE A 94 -10.25 7.98 -45.23
N LYS A 95 -10.28 8.33 -46.52
CA LYS A 95 -9.11 8.84 -47.24
C LYS A 95 -9.02 10.35 -47.09
N LEU A 96 -7.92 10.85 -46.53
CA LEU A 96 -7.69 12.29 -46.37
C LEU A 96 -7.28 12.93 -47.70
N ALA A 97 -7.51 14.23 -47.83
CA ALA A 97 -7.12 15.03 -48.99
C ALA A 97 -5.62 15.33 -48.98
N LEU A 98 -5.11 15.66 -47.79
CA LEU A 98 -3.69 15.89 -47.51
C LEU A 98 -3.28 15.13 -46.25
N PRO A 99 -2.03 14.66 -46.16
CA PRO A 99 -1.55 13.94 -44.98
C PRO A 99 -1.53 14.84 -43.73
N VAL A 100 -1.81 14.26 -42.56
CA VAL A 100 -1.80 14.98 -41.28
C VAL A 100 -0.86 14.31 -40.27
N TYR A 101 -0.31 15.07 -39.34
CA TYR A 101 0.53 14.50 -38.27
C TYR A 101 -0.32 13.66 -37.31
N ASN A 102 0.13 12.46 -36.98
CA ASN A 102 -0.42 11.71 -35.85
C ASN A 102 0.05 12.35 -34.53
N VAL A 103 -0.89 12.94 -33.80
CA VAL A 103 -0.58 13.66 -32.56
C VAL A 103 -0.04 12.76 -31.46
N ALA A 104 -0.40 11.48 -31.46
CA ALA A 104 0.14 10.51 -30.49
C ALA A 104 1.66 10.34 -30.64
N TYR A 105 2.20 10.52 -31.85
CA TYR A 105 3.62 10.34 -32.16
C TYR A 105 4.37 11.67 -32.37
N ARG A 106 3.77 12.81 -32.03
CA ARG A 106 4.37 14.14 -32.26
C ARG A 106 5.79 14.28 -31.69
N ASP A 107 6.04 13.76 -30.50
CA ASP A 107 7.37 13.82 -29.87
C ASP A 107 8.37 12.86 -30.54
N ASN A 108 7.91 11.70 -31.02
CA ASN A 108 8.74 10.75 -31.75
C ASN A 108 9.15 11.32 -33.12
N ILE A 109 8.19 11.88 -33.86
CA ILE A 109 8.42 12.58 -35.13
C ILE A 109 9.46 13.70 -34.92
N MET A 110 9.32 14.49 -33.84
CA MET A 110 10.30 15.54 -33.50
C MET A 110 11.71 14.98 -33.25
N ASN A 111 11.82 13.86 -32.53
CA ASN A 111 13.11 13.23 -32.23
C ASN A 111 13.77 12.70 -33.51
N ILE A 112 13.01 12.09 -34.42
CA ILE A 112 13.52 11.64 -35.73
C ILE A 112 14.00 12.85 -36.55
N LEU A 113 13.16 13.89 -36.66
CA LEU A 113 13.50 15.10 -37.40
C LEU A 113 14.75 15.81 -36.86
N LYS A 114 15.02 15.76 -35.55
CA LYS A 114 16.29 16.29 -34.99
C LYS A 114 17.51 15.47 -35.40
N CYS A 115 17.35 14.18 -35.64
CA CYS A 115 18.45 13.27 -35.91
C CYS A 115 18.79 13.14 -37.40
N ILE A 116 17.86 13.43 -38.31
CA ILE A 116 18.06 13.28 -39.75
C ILE A 116 18.41 14.59 -40.47
N CYS A 117 19.05 14.47 -41.63
CA CYS A 117 19.27 15.58 -42.55
C CYS A 117 17.98 15.94 -43.30
N LYS A 118 17.67 17.24 -43.41
CA LYS A 118 16.43 17.76 -44.03
C LYS A 118 16.46 17.77 -45.55
N SER A 119 17.53 17.25 -46.16
CA SER A 119 17.66 17.08 -47.60
C SER A 119 17.79 15.60 -47.97
N CYS A 120 18.81 14.90 -47.45
CA CYS A 120 19.07 13.49 -47.79
C CYS A 120 18.48 12.45 -46.82
N ALA A 121 17.80 12.86 -45.74
CA ALA A 121 17.18 11.99 -44.72
C ALA A 121 18.11 11.01 -43.97
N ARG A 122 19.44 11.07 -44.17
CA ARG A 122 20.42 10.29 -43.42
C ARG A 122 20.66 10.86 -42.02
N ILE A 123 21.04 10.01 -41.07
CA ILE A 123 21.33 10.44 -39.70
C ILE A 123 22.54 11.38 -39.62
N LEU A 124 22.49 12.39 -38.73
CA LEU A 124 23.50 13.43 -38.57
C LEU A 124 24.72 13.01 -37.73
N LEU A 125 24.94 11.70 -37.55
CA LEU A 125 26.09 11.17 -36.82
C LEU A 125 27.27 10.89 -37.77
N VAL A 126 28.48 11.02 -37.23
CA VAL A 126 29.71 10.56 -37.90
C VAL A 126 29.71 9.02 -37.94
N GLU A 127 30.25 8.42 -39.00
CA GLU A 127 30.15 6.96 -39.25
C GLU A 127 30.72 6.10 -38.11
N ASP A 128 31.82 6.49 -37.47
CA ASP A 128 32.41 5.71 -36.37
C ASP A 128 31.47 5.61 -35.17
N ILE A 129 30.87 6.76 -34.80
CA ILE A 129 29.89 6.86 -33.72
C ILE A 129 28.60 6.10 -34.09
N ARG A 130 28.16 6.20 -35.35
CA ARG A 130 26.99 5.47 -35.89
C ARG A 130 27.18 3.96 -35.75
N LYS A 131 28.32 3.42 -36.17
CA LYS A 131 28.65 1.98 -36.05
C LYS A 131 28.71 1.52 -34.60
N GLU A 132 29.28 2.32 -33.70
CA GLU A 132 29.33 2.01 -32.27
C GLU A 132 27.93 1.87 -31.67
N PHE A 133 27.05 2.83 -31.94
CA PHE A 133 25.68 2.78 -31.43
C PHE A 133 24.84 1.67 -32.08
N LEU A 134 25.02 1.40 -33.37
CA LEU A 134 24.37 0.27 -34.06
C LEU A 134 24.74 -1.07 -33.40
N LYS A 135 26.03 -1.28 -33.10
CA LYS A 135 26.50 -2.49 -32.39
C LYS A 135 25.84 -2.62 -31.01
N LYS A 136 25.65 -1.51 -30.29
CA LYS A 136 24.97 -1.50 -28.98
C LYS A 136 23.47 -1.82 -29.12
N MET A 137 22.78 -1.27 -30.12
CA MET A 137 21.35 -1.50 -30.34
C MET A 137 21.02 -2.93 -30.76
N ARG A 138 21.90 -3.55 -31.56
CA ARG A 138 21.80 -4.94 -32.03
C ARG A 138 22.02 -6.00 -30.95
N ASN A 139 22.49 -5.61 -29.76
CA ASN A 139 22.71 -6.57 -28.69
C ASN A 139 21.37 -7.18 -28.21
N PRO A 140 21.16 -8.50 -28.36
CA PRO A 140 19.91 -9.14 -27.96
C PRO A 140 19.75 -9.22 -26.43
N ARG A 141 20.86 -9.17 -25.69
CA ARG A 141 20.87 -9.18 -24.21
C ARG A 141 20.50 -7.84 -23.59
N LEU A 142 20.39 -6.78 -24.41
CA LEU A 142 20.12 -5.44 -23.92
C LEU A 142 18.62 -5.23 -23.71
N GLU A 143 18.24 -4.88 -22.49
CA GLU A 143 16.85 -4.60 -22.12
C GLU A 143 16.27 -3.39 -22.88
N ALA A 144 14.94 -3.40 -23.08
CA ALA A 144 14.22 -2.34 -23.79
C ALA A 144 14.39 -0.95 -23.15
N LEU A 145 14.50 -0.86 -21.82
CA LEU A 145 14.69 0.41 -21.11
C LEU A 145 16.06 1.03 -21.44
N LYS A 146 17.12 0.21 -21.46
CA LYS A 146 18.47 0.65 -21.86
C LYS A 146 18.51 1.05 -23.33
N LYS A 147 17.79 0.36 -24.21
CA LYS A 147 17.64 0.78 -25.62
C LYS A 147 16.97 2.16 -25.75
N ALA A 148 15.95 2.44 -24.94
CA ALA A 148 15.31 3.75 -24.90
C ALA A 148 16.23 4.86 -24.32
N GLU A 149 17.10 4.53 -23.37
CA GLU A 149 18.14 5.46 -22.87
C GLU A 149 19.18 5.77 -23.94
N LEU A 150 19.66 4.75 -24.67
CA LEU A 150 20.56 4.93 -25.81
C LEU A 150 19.94 5.82 -26.88
N LEU A 151 18.65 5.64 -27.20
CA LEU A 151 17.93 6.54 -28.11
C LEU A 151 17.99 7.99 -27.61
N LYS A 152 17.74 8.25 -26.32
CA LYS A 152 17.84 9.61 -25.76
C LYS A 152 19.25 10.17 -25.86
N GLU A 153 20.29 9.36 -25.66
CA GLU A 153 21.68 9.77 -25.85
C GLU A 153 21.98 10.14 -27.31
N ILE A 154 21.52 9.33 -28.26
CA ILE A 154 21.66 9.57 -29.70
C ILE A 154 20.98 10.90 -30.08
N VAL A 155 19.74 11.09 -29.65
CA VAL A 155 18.97 12.33 -29.91
C VAL A 155 19.66 13.54 -29.29
N LYS A 156 20.20 13.40 -28.07
CA LYS A 156 20.94 14.49 -27.39
C LYS A 156 22.23 14.83 -28.14
N LYS A 157 22.98 13.83 -28.61
CA LYS A 157 24.19 14.04 -29.44
C LYS A 157 23.83 14.76 -30.74
N CYS A 158 22.83 14.27 -31.49
CA CYS A 158 22.38 14.92 -32.73
C CYS A 158 21.93 16.37 -32.48
N ASN A 159 21.13 16.61 -31.44
CA ASN A 159 20.65 17.94 -31.11
C ASN A 159 21.77 18.90 -30.65
N SER A 160 22.82 18.38 -30.01
CA SER A 160 23.99 19.18 -29.62
C SER A 160 24.82 19.65 -30.83
N LEU A 161 24.82 18.87 -31.92
CA LEU A 161 25.49 19.24 -33.16
C LEU A 161 24.77 20.41 -33.86
N THR A 162 23.44 20.48 -33.73
CA THR A 162 22.57 21.46 -34.42
C THR A 162 22.10 22.62 -33.52
N GLY A 163 22.76 22.88 -32.38
CA GLY A 163 22.33 23.89 -31.41
C GLY A 163 22.43 25.35 -31.91
N SER A 164 21.78 26.29 -31.22
CA SER A 164 21.51 27.69 -31.64
C SER A 164 22.70 28.60 -32.02
N LYS A 165 23.93 28.09 -32.07
CA LYS A 165 25.13 28.81 -32.54
C LYS A 165 26.02 27.98 -33.48
N LYS A 166 25.66 26.73 -33.80
CA LYS A 166 26.45 25.82 -34.65
C LYS A 166 25.56 25.24 -35.76
N ALA A 167 25.84 25.66 -36.98
CA ALA A 167 25.29 25.08 -38.20
C ALA A 167 26.04 23.78 -38.52
N PHE A 168 25.35 22.63 -38.53
CA PHE A 168 25.99 21.33 -38.80
C PHE A 168 25.85 20.98 -40.28
N LYS A 169 26.98 20.92 -40.99
CA LYS A 169 27.01 20.49 -42.39
C LYS A 169 26.92 18.96 -42.47
N CYS A 170 25.95 18.45 -43.22
CA CYS A 170 25.79 17.01 -43.42
C CYS A 170 27.03 16.43 -44.14
N SER A 171 27.61 15.36 -43.59
CA SER A 171 28.79 14.67 -44.14
C SER A 171 28.53 14.01 -45.50
N ARG A 172 27.27 13.77 -45.87
CA ARG A 172 26.91 13.05 -47.10
C ARG A 172 26.45 13.95 -48.24
N CYS A 173 25.56 14.90 -47.97
CA CYS A 173 24.99 15.77 -49.01
C CYS A 173 25.38 17.25 -48.88
N GLY A 174 26.17 17.61 -47.87
CA GLY A 174 26.63 18.98 -47.66
C GLY A 174 25.57 19.98 -47.16
N TYR A 175 24.31 19.56 -46.98
CA TYR A 175 23.23 20.44 -46.52
C TYR A 175 23.45 20.89 -45.07
N ILE A 176 23.15 22.16 -44.80
CA ILE A 176 23.32 22.77 -43.47
C ILE A 176 22.07 22.50 -42.62
N ASN A 177 22.25 21.72 -41.56
CA ASN A 177 21.19 21.40 -40.61
C ASN A 177 21.34 22.27 -39.36
N ALA A 178 20.20 22.70 -38.85
CA ALA A 178 20.09 23.54 -37.67
C ALA A 178 18.89 23.10 -36.82
N LEU A 179 18.58 23.88 -35.79
CA LEU A 179 17.68 23.45 -34.73
C LEU A 179 16.24 23.27 -35.22
N VAL A 180 15.63 22.15 -34.84
CA VAL A 180 14.20 21.88 -35.08
C VAL A 180 13.42 22.07 -33.77
N LYS A 181 12.41 22.94 -33.81
CA LYS A 181 11.52 23.25 -32.69
C LYS A 181 10.06 22.93 -33.06
N LYS A 182 9.20 22.81 -32.06
CA LYS A 182 7.75 22.73 -32.29
C LYS A 182 7.26 24.10 -32.77
N ALA A 183 6.39 24.12 -33.77
CA ALA A 183 5.68 25.36 -34.12
C ALA A 183 4.79 25.78 -32.94
N GLY A 184 4.68 27.10 -32.71
CA GLY A 184 3.80 27.66 -31.68
C GLY A 184 2.32 27.51 -32.07
N PRO A 185 1.38 27.52 -31.10
CA PRO A 185 -0.04 27.53 -31.40
C PRO A 185 -0.38 28.76 -32.26
N PRO A 186 -1.23 28.65 -33.30
CA PRO A 186 -2.18 27.56 -33.60
C PRO A 186 -1.62 26.38 -34.42
N ILE A 187 -0.40 26.48 -34.96
CA ILE A 187 0.11 25.55 -35.96
C ILE A 187 0.61 24.27 -35.31
N LEU A 188 0.04 23.13 -35.70
CA LEU A 188 0.46 21.82 -35.22
C LEU A 188 1.62 21.27 -36.09
N GLY A 189 2.73 22.00 -36.18
CA GLY A 189 3.86 21.70 -37.06
C GLY A 189 5.23 21.72 -36.38
N PHE A 190 6.30 21.73 -37.19
CA PHE A 190 7.69 21.81 -36.75
C PHE A 190 8.43 22.89 -37.54
N ASN A 191 9.19 23.73 -36.85
CA ASN A 191 10.00 24.77 -37.48
C ASN A 191 11.47 24.36 -37.48
N HIS A 192 12.12 24.43 -38.63
CA HIS A 192 13.56 24.31 -38.80
C HIS A 192 14.17 25.72 -38.91
N GLU A 193 14.95 26.11 -37.90
CA GLU A 193 15.67 27.38 -37.89
C GLU A 193 16.81 27.31 -38.90
N ARG A 194 16.96 28.29 -39.81
CA ARG A 194 18.15 28.39 -40.65
C ARG A 194 19.22 29.24 -39.95
N PRO A 195 20.51 28.85 -40.03
CA PRO A 195 21.60 29.72 -39.62
C PRO A 195 21.80 30.84 -40.65
N ASN A 196 22.29 32.01 -40.22
CA ASN A 196 22.73 33.08 -41.12
C ASN A 196 24.00 32.62 -41.86
N SER A 197 23.87 31.89 -42.97
CA SER A 197 24.95 31.66 -43.94
C SER A 197 24.72 32.51 -45.19
N ASN A 198 25.82 32.98 -45.80
CA ASN A 198 25.87 33.72 -47.07
C ASN A 198 25.50 32.83 -48.29
N ASP A 199 24.46 32.01 -48.19
CA ASP A 199 23.89 31.31 -49.35
C ASP A 199 22.94 32.29 -50.07
N GLY A 200 23.01 32.35 -51.41
CA GLY A 200 22.28 33.27 -52.32
C GLY A 200 20.76 33.40 -52.14
N THR A 201 20.16 32.68 -51.19
CA THR A 201 18.78 32.89 -50.70
C THR A 201 18.48 34.32 -50.23
N MET A 202 19.46 35.07 -49.70
CA MET A 202 19.24 36.48 -49.34
C MET A 202 18.95 37.35 -50.58
N GLU A 203 19.37 36.95 -51.78
CA GLU A 203 19.10 37.64 -53.04
C GLU A 203 17.69 37.32 -53.56
N GLU A 204 17.22 36.07 -53.43
CA GLU A 204 15.82 35.67 -53.70
C GLU A 204 14.84 36.41 -52.79
N PHE A 205 15.17 36.60 -51.50
CA PHE A 205 14.33 37.38 -50.60
C PHE A 205 14.36 38.86 -50.93
N ARG A 206 15.52 39.42 -51.31
CA ARG A 206 15.61 40.82 -51.78
C ARG A 206 14.79 41.06 -53.04
N SER A 207 14.76 40.11 -53.99
CA SER A 207 13.90 40.23 -55.17
C SER A 207 12.42 40.16 -54.80
N ALA A 208 12.00 39.20 -53.96
CA ALA A 208 10.62 39.10 -53.49
C ALA A 208 10.15 40.37 -52.76
N ILE A 209 10.99 40.94 -51.88
CA ILE A 209 10.71 42.15 -51.11
C ILE A 209 10.53 43.37 -52.03
N SER A 210 11.29 43.45 -53.13
CA SER A 210 11.17 44.55 -54.11
C SER A 210 9.79 44.64 -54.78
N HIS A 211 8.99 43.56 -54.73
CA HIS A 211 7.63 43.48 -55.27
C HIS A 211 6.51 43.62 -54.22
N THR A 212 6.82 43.75 -52.92
CA THR A 212 5.83 43.86 -51.82
C THR A 212 5.96 45.19 -51.06
N LYS A 213 4.83 45.87 -50.79
CA LYS A 213 4.78 47.21 -50.14
C LYS A 213 5.19 47.24 -48.66
N ASP A 214 5.34 46.09 -48.00
CA ASP A 214 5.67 45.98 -46.57
C ASP A 214 7.19 46.00 -46.31
N SER A 215 7.80 47.17 -46.45
CA SER A 215 9.26 47.36 -46.47
C SER A 215 9.88 47.84 -45.13
N LYS A 216 9.22 47.68 -43.97
CA LYS A 216 9.67 48.29 -42.69
C LYS A 216 9.88 47.37 -41.48
N THR A 217 9.72 46.05 -41.56
CA THR A 217 9.98 45.16 -40.42
C THR A 217 11.41 44.58 -40.45
N VAL A 218 12.10 44.64 -39.31
CA VAL A 218 13.46 44.09 -39.12
C VAL A 218 13.42 42.57 -39.31
N PHE A 219 14.22 42.07 -40.25
CA PHE A 219 14.30 40.65 -40.65
C PHE A 219 14.86 39.78 -39.50
N SER A 220 14.01 39.00 -38.82
CA SER A 220 14.46 37.90 -37.96
C SER A 220 14.71 36.65 -38.81
N ALA A 221 15.78 35.89 -38.54
CA ALA A 221 16.22 34.73 -39.32
C ALA A 221 15.05 33.85 -39.83
N PRO A 222 15.02 33.46 -41.11
CA PRO A 222 13.90 32.76 -41.71
C PRO A 222 13.75 31.37 -41.07
N THR A 223 12.60 31.15 -40.44
CA THR A 223 12.21 29.83 -39.94
C THR A 223 11.43 29.10 -41.02
N PHE A 224 11.89 27.91 -41.41
CA PHE A 224 11.21 27.07 -42.40
C PHE A 224 10.22 26.16 -41.68
N ASN A 225 8.93 26.24 -42.02
CA ASN A 225 7.93 25.32 -41.48
C ASN A 225 8.00 23.99 -42.27
N LEU A 226 8.25 22.89 -41.55
CA LEU A 226 8.22 21.55 -42.10
C LEU A 226 6.77 21.06 -42.12
N ASN A 227 6.15 21.12 -43.30
CA ASN A 227 4.80 20.62 -43.51
C ASN A 227 4.78 19.08 -43.54
N THR A 228 3.62 18.46 -43.33
CA THR A 228 3.50 16.99 -43.25
C THR A 228 3.90 16.31 -44.55
N VAL A 229 3.62 16.92 -45.70
CA VAL A 229 4.02 16.41 -47.04
C VAL A 229 5.55 16.34 -47.16
N ASP A 230 6.24 17.40 -46.74
CA ASP A 230 7.71 17.45 -46.76
C ASP A 230 8.31 16.39 -45.83
N VAL A 231 7.73 16.26 -44.62
CA VAL A 231 8.18 15.25 -43.65
C VAL A 231 7.92 13.83 -44.13
N LEU A 232 6.78 13.58 -44.78
CA LEU A 232 6.47 12.28 -45.38
C LEU A 232 7.48 11.93 -46.48
N ALA A 233 7.84 12.89 -47.33
CA ALA A 233 8.87 12.70 -48.35
C ALA A 233 10.26 12.43 -47.75
N LEU A 234 10.59 13.07 -46.62
CA LEU A 234 11.83 12.78 -45.88
C LEU A 234 11.83 11.38 -45.27
N PHE A 235 10.73 10.97 -44.64
CA PHE A 235 10.62 9.65 -44.00
C PHE A 235 10.70 8.51 -45.03
N LYS A 236 10.06 8.66 -46.19
CA LYS A 236 10.19 7.68 -47.30
C LYS A 236 11.64 7.51 -47.77
N LYS A 237 12.48 8.54 -47.69
CA LYS A 237 13.92 8.50 -48.05
C LYS A 237 14.82 7.87 -46.98
N MET A 238 14.33 7.59 -45.77
CA MET A 238 15.15 6.99 -44.71
C MET A 238 15.54 5.54 -45.04
N VAL A 239 16.69 5.09 -44.52
CA VAL A 239 17.20 3.71 -44.68
C VAL A 239 16.91 2.91 -43.41
N ASP A 240 16.66 1.60 -43.55
CA ASP A 240 16.26 0.74 -42.43
C ASP A 240 17.32 0.66 -41.32
N GLU A 241 18.62 0.68 -41.67
CA GLU A 241 19.71 0.75 -40.67
C GLU A 241 19.61 1.99 -39.78
N ASP A 242 19.22 3.14 -40.35
CA ASP A 242 19.09 4.38 -39.59
C ASP A 242 17.81 4.36 -38.74
N CYS A 243 16.80 3.57 -39.12
CA CYS A 243 15.59 3.32 -38.33
C CYS A 243 15.88 2.43 -37.12
N GLU A 244 16.66 1.37 -37.31
CA GLU A 244 17.13 0.49 -36.24
C GLU A 244 17.92 1.27 -35.17
N LEU A 245 18.79 2.19 -35.62
CA LEU A 245 19.56 3.06 -34.74
C LEU A 245 18.68 4.00 -33.89
N LEU A 246 17.53 4.40 -34.41
CA LEU A 246 16.53 5.20 -33.70
C LEU A 246 15.52 4.35 -32.91
N TYR A 247 15.78 3.04 -32.78
CA TYR A 247 14.92 2.09 -32.08
C TYR A 247 13.47 2.10 -32.61
N LEU A 248 13.32 2.19 -33.93
CA LEU A 248 12.03 2.11 -34.61
C LEU A 248 11.80 0.68 -35.07
N SER A 249 10.70 0.06 -34.63
CA SER A 249 10.28 -1.28 -35.08
C SER A 249 9.71 -1.27 -36.50
N ASP A 250 9.16 -0.13 -36.92
CA ASP A 250 8.48 0.09 -38.19
C ASP A 250 9.05 1.31 -38.91
N ARG A 251 8.75 1.41 -40.21
CA ARG A 251 9.13 2.55 -41.06
C ARG A 251 8.49 3.86 -40.58
N PRO A 252 9.24 4.97 -40.54
CA PRO A 252 8.77 6.25 -39.98
C PRO A 252 7.67 6.91 -40.81
N GLU A 253 7.54 6.62 -42.11
CA GLU A 253 6.44 7.15 -42.93
C GLU A 253 5.05 6.75 -42.39
N LYS A 254 4.92 5.59 -41.72
CA LYS A 254 3.66 5.14 -41.09
C LYS A 254 3.20 6.02 -39.93
N LEU A 255 4.04 6.93 -39.43
CA LEU A 255 3.68 7.88 -38.37
C LEU A 255 2.84 9.05 -38.89
N ILE A 256 2.79 9.26 -40.20
CA ILE A 256 1.96 10.26 -40.86
C ILE A 256 0.66 9.61 -41.31
N MET A 257 -0.47 10.28 -41.10
CA MET A 257 -1.79 9.73 -41.40
C MET A 257 -2.26 10.21 -42.78
N GLU A 258 -2.35 9.27 -43.72
CA GLU A 258 -2.97 9.47 -45.04
C GLU A 258 -4.42 8.93 -45.04
N ASN A 259 -4.65 7.78 -44.40
CA ASN A 259 -5.97 7.19 -44.17
C ASN A 259 -6.27 7.09 -42.68
N ILE A 260 -7.54 7.29 -42.32
CA ILE A 260 -8.06 7.08 -40.97
C ILE A 260 -8.88 5.79 -40.96
N ALA A 261 -8.50 4.84 -40.10
CA ALA A 261 -9.33 3.66 -39.83
C ALA A 261 -10.57 4.08 -39.03
N VAL A 262 -11.75 3.90 -39.60
CA VAL A 262 -13.03 4.17 -38.94
C VAL A 262 -13.39 2.97 -38.07
N PRO A 263 -13.56 3.15 -36.75
CA PRO A 263 -13.89 2.05 -35.86
C PRO A 263 -15.28 1.48 -36.16
N PRO A 264 -15.49 0.16 -35.96
CA PRO A 264 -16.79 -0.49 -36.05
C PRO A 264 -17.87 0.18 -35.22
N VAL A 265 -19.13 0.03 -35.65
CA VAL A 265 -20.31 0.59 -34.96
C VAL A 265 -20.41 0.12 -33.49
N PRO A 266 -20.14 -1.15 -33.12
CA PRO A 266 -20.16 -1.58 -31.70
C PRO A 266 -19.20 -0.82 -30.76
N ILE A 267 -18.13 -0.21 -31.27
CA ILE A 267 -17.20 0.61 -30.46
C ILE A 267 -17.79 2.00 -30.14
N ARG A 268 -18.69 2.47 -31.00
CA ARG A 268 -19.33 3.80 -30.97
C ARG A 268 -20.86 3.69 -31.12
N PRO A 269 -21.53 2.95 -30.21
CA PRO A 269 -22.95 2.65 -30.36
C PRO A 269 -23.80 3.92 -30.27
N SER A 270 -24.86 3.97 -31.08
CA SER A 270 -25.90 4.99 -31.03
C SER A 270 -26.87 4.70 -29.88
N VAL A 271 -27.34 5.75 -29.20
CA VAL A 271 -28.35 5.63 -28.15
C VAL A 271 -29.66 6.21 -28.68
N ILE A 272 -30.64 5.35 -28.89
CA ILE A 272 -31.99 5.77 -29.27
C ILE A 272 -32.71 6.21 -27.99
N MET A 273 -33.10 7.49 -27.92
CA MET A 273 -33.97 7.98 -26.84
C MET A 273 -35.43 7.71 -27.24
N SER A 274 -36.32 7.48 -26.27
CA SER A 274 -37.75 7.20 -26.49
C SER A 274 -38.38 8.25 -27.42
N GLY A 275 -38.50 7.94 -28.72
CA GLY A 275 -38.94 8.86 -29.78
C GLY A 275 -38.12 8.77 -31.09
N SER A 276 -38.32 9.75 -31.98
CA SER A 276 -37.65 9.83 -33.30
C SER A 276 -36.22 10.38 -33.27
N GLN A 277 -35.65 10.70 -32.10
CA GLN A 277 -34.30 11.27 -31.97
C GLN A 277 -33.28 10.22 -31.52
N SER A 278 -32.16 10.10 -32.24
CA SER A 278 -30.98 9.31 -31.81
C SER A 278 -29.87 10.24 -31.34
N ASN A 279 -29.25 9.89 -30.20
CA ASN A 279 -28.02 10.52 -29.74
C ASN A 279 -26.83 9.67 -30.19
N GLU A 280 -26.02 10.25 -31.06
CA GLU A 280 -24.83 9.61 -31.59
C GLU A 280 -23.64 9.75 -30.65
N ASN A 281 -22.67 8.85 -30.79
CA ASN A 281 -21.46 8.85 -30.00
C ASN A 281 -20.54 10.04 -30.36
N ASP A 282 -19.83 10.60 -29.37
CA ASP A 282 -18.82 11.66 -29.57
C ASP A 282 -17.81 11.35 -30.70
N ILE A 283 -17.39 10.09 -30.84
CA ILE A 283 -16.49 9.64 -31.92
C ILE A 283 -17.16 9.75 -33.28
N THR A 284 -18.43 9.36 -33.39
CA THR A 284 -19.21 9.44 -34.64
C THR A 284 -19.40 10.91 -35.05
N GLU A 285 -19.71 11.79 -34.10
CA GLU A 285 -19.86 13.23 -34.35
C GLU A 285 -18.52 13.87 -34.78
N ARG A 286 -17.40 13.43 -34.20
CA ARG A 286 -16.07 13.91 -34.61
C ARG A 286 -15.70 13.45 -36.02
N LEU A 287 -15.99 12.20 -36.37
CA LEU A 287 -15.76 11.67 -37.71
C LEU A 287 -16.57 12.44 -38.77
N LYS A 288 -17.80 12.85 -38.45
CA LYS A 288 -18.60 13.73 -39.31
C LYS A 288 -17.89 15.05 -39.60
N ARG A 289 -17.35 15.71 -38.56
CA ARG A 289 -16.58 16.96 -38.73
C ARG A 289 -15.32 16.76 -39.58
N ILE A 290 -14.61 15.64 -39.39
CA ILE A 290 -13.45 15.30 -40.22
C ILE A 290 -13.85 15.13 -41.69
N ILE A 291 -14.95 14.41 -41.97
CA ILE A 291 -15.44 14.24 -43.35
C ILE A 291 -15.80 15.60 -43.96
N GLN A 292 -16.48 16.47 -43.22
CA GLN A 292 -16.83 17.82 -43.67
C GLN A 292 -15.58 18.67 -43.97
N ALA A 293 -14.64 18.77 -43.02
CA ALA A 293 -13.39 19.51 -43.20
C ALA A 293 -12.56 18.96 -44.38
N ASN A 294 -12.53 17.63 -44.54
CA ASN A 294 -11.83 16.98 -45.64
C ASN A 294 -12.49 17.25 -47.00
N ALA A 295 -13.82 17.30 -47.06
CA ALA A 295 -14.56 17.65 -48.27
C ALA A 295 -14.35 19.12 -48.66
N SER A 296 -14.43 20.04 -47.69
CA SER A 296 -14.14 21.46 -47.91
C SER A 296 -12.72 21.68 -48.42
N LEU A 297 -11.72 21.05 -47.81
CA LEU A 297 -10.33 21.14 -48.26
C LEU A 297 -10.14 20.59 -49.68
N ARG A 298 -10.81 19.50 -50.06
CA ARG A 298 -10.77 18.98 -51.45
C ARG A 298 -11.32 19.98 -52.45
N GLN A 299 -12.41 20.66 -52.10
CA GLN A 299 -13.00 21.69 -52.95
C GLN A 299 -12.06 22.89 -53.11
N GLU A 300 -11.49 23.37 -52.00
CA GLU A 300 -10.50 24.47 -52.00
C GLU A 300 -9.23 24.15 -52.80
N LEU A 301 -8.83 22.88 -52.90
CA LEU A 301 -7.70 22.43 -53.70
C LEU A 301 -7.99 22.38 -55.21
N LEU A 302 -9.26 22.20 -55.60
CA LEU A 302 -9.70 22.18 -57.00
C LEU A 302 -9.98 23.59 -57.53
N GLU A 303 -10.49 24.48 -56.67
CA GLU A 303 -10.73 25.89 -57.00
C GLU A 303 -9.42 26.70 -56.99
N ALA A 304 -9.36 27.79 -57.78
CA ALA A 304 -8.22 28.73 -57.81
C ALA A 304 -8.17 29.62 -56.55
N SER A 305 -8.21 29.01 -55.37
CA SER A 305 -8.20 29.67 -54.07
C SER A 305 -6.79 30.17 -53.69
N THR A 306 -6.74 31.25 -52.90
CA THR A 306 -5.49 31.81 -52.37
C THR A 306 -4.76 30.77 -51.50
N ALA A 307 -3.43 30.68 -51.61
CA ALA A 307 -2.62 29.70 -50.86
C ALA A 307 -2.83 29.77 -49.33
N SER A 308 -3.16 30.96 -48.81
CA SER A 308 -3.49 31.16 -47.40
C SER A 308 -4.74 30.39 -46.95
N ASN A 309 -5.78 30.30 -47.79
CA ASN A 309 -7.01 29.60 -47.44
C ASN A 309 -6.79 28.10 -47.40
N ARG A 310 -6.04 27.55 -48.37
CA ARG A 310 -5.68 26.12 -48.40
C ARG A 310 -4.90 25.68 -47.16
N LEU A 311 -3.95 26.50 -46.71
CA LEU A 311 -3.19 26.24 -45.47
C LEU A 311 -4.09 26.29 -44.24
N ALA A 312 -5.01 27.26 -44.16
CA ALA A 312 -5.96 27.36 -43.06
C ALA A 312 -6.93 26.16 -43.02
N GLY A 313 -7.48 25.74 -44.17
CA GLY A 313 -8.33 24.56 -44.28
C GLY A 313 -7.60 23.27 -43.89
N TRP A 314 -6.31 23.17 -44.21
CA TRP A 314 -5.47 22.04 -43.81
C TRP A 314 -5.21 22.02 -42.30
N ASP A 315 -4.92 23.16 -41.69
CA ASP A 315 -4.75 23.30 -40.24
C ASP A 315 -6.03 22.89 -39.48
N VAL A 316 -7.21 23.26 -40.00
CA VAL A 316 -8.52 22.84 -39.46
C VAL A 316 -8.68 21.32 -39.51
N LEU A 317 -8.41 20.69 -40.66
CA LEU A 317 -8.47 19.23 -40.80
C LEU A 317 -7.53 18.54 -39.82
N GLN A 318 -6.30 19.04 -39.72
CA GLN A 318 -5.30 18.49 -38.83
C GLN A 318 -5.72 18.60 -37.35
N LEU A 319 -6.37 19.69 -36.96
CA LEU A 319 -6.86 19.89 -35.61
C LEU A 319 -8.03 18.97 -35.27
N GLU A 320 -8.98 18.74 -36.19
CA GLU A 320 -10.09 17.80 -35.95
C GLU A 320 -9.58 16.35 -35.82
N VAL A 321 -8.60 15.96 -36.63
CA VAL A 321 -7.94 14.64 -36.49
C VAL A 321 -7.13 14.56 -35.18
N ALA A 322 -6.48 15.64 -34.78
CA ALA A 322 -5.79 15.71 -33.49
C ALA A 322 -6.74 15.49 -32.30
N GLN A 323 -7.87 16.19 -32.30
CA GLN A 323 -8.89 16.08 -31.25
C GLN A 323 -9.60 14.72 -31.25
N TYR A 324 -9.73 14.07 -32.40
CA TYR A 324 -10.25 12.71 -32.50
C TYR A 324 -9.42 11.69 -31.70
N ILE A 325 -8.08 11.80 -31.76
CA ILE A 325 -7.18 10.95 -30.99
C ILE A 325 -7.12 11.44 -29.53
N ASN A 326 -6.84 12.73 -29.34
CA ASN A 326 -6.70 13.36 -28.03
C ASN A 326 -7.39 14.73 -27.98
N SER A 327 -8.52 14.81 -27.29
CA SER A 327 -9.28 16.06 -27.14
C SER A 327 -8.56 17.16 -26.33
N ASP A 328 -7.51 16.83 -25.57
CA ASP A 328 -6.81 17.79 -24.69
C ASP A 328 -5.77 18.64 -25.44
N VAL A 329 -5.66 18.49 -26.76
CA VAL A 329 -4.78 19.31 -27.59
C VAL A 329 -5.22 20.77 -27.51
N HIS A 330 -4.28 21.69 -27.29
CA HIS A 330 -4.57 23.12 -27.23
C HIS A 330 -5.15 23.61 -28.56
N VAL A 331 -6.32 24.24 -28.48
CA VAL A 331 -7.12 24.69 -29.61
C VAL A 331 -7.34 26.19 -29.51
N PRO A 332 -7.27 26.96 -30.61
CA PRO A 332 -7.58 28.38 -30.62
C PRO A 332 -8.99 28.66 -30.08
N LEU A 333 -9.18 29.78 -29.38
CA LEU A 333 -10.49 30.15 -28.81
C LEU A 333 -11.62 30.15 -29.83
N SER A 334 -11.34 30.51 -31.09
CA SER A 334 -12.32 30.51 -32.19
C SER A 334 -12.88 29.12 -32.55
N MET A 335 -12.17 28.05 -32.18
CA MET A 335 -12.52 26.66 -32.51
C MET A 335 -12.90 25.83 -31.26
N GLN A 336 -13.03 26.47 -30.09
CA GLN A 336 -13.45 25.78 -28.87
C GLN A 336 -14.97 25.58 -28.87
N ALA A 337 -15.40 24.31 -28.95
CA ALA A 337 -16.82 23.96 -28.82
C ALA A 337 -17.29 24.14 -27.36
N SER A 338 -18.56 24.56 -27.18
CA SER A 338 -19.19 24.75 -25.86
C SER A 338 -19.24 23.46 -25.03
N ARG A 339 -19.35 22.30 -25.69
CA ARG A 339 -19.20 20.96 -25.09
C ARG A 339 -18.01 20.23 -25.74
N PRO A 340 -16.98 19.85 -24.97
CA PRO A 340 -15.85 19.10 -25.51
C PRO A 340 -16.28 17.64 -25.79
N LEU A 341 -16.14 17.20 -27.05
CA LEU A 341 -16.37 15.80 -27.43
C LEU A 341 -15.15 14.94 -27.03
N GLY A 342 -15.39 13.77 -26.45
CA GLY A 342 -14.34 12.85 -26.01
C GLY A 342 -13.65 12.10 -27.16
N GLY A 343 -12.32 12.13 -27.17
CA GLY A 343 -11.47 11.33 -28.07
C GLY A 343 -11.11 9.96 -27.50
N PHE A 344 -10.31 9.19 -28.24
CA PHE A 344 -9.91 7.85 -27.80
C PHE A 344 -9.08 7.84 -26.52
N PHE A 345 -8.15 8.78 -26.36
CA PHE A 345 -7.29 8.84 -25.16
C PHE A 345 -8.13 9.03 -23.89
N GLN A 346 -9.18 9.85 -23.94
CA GLN A 346 -10.10 10.09 -22.84
C GLN A 346 -10.86 8.81 -22.44
N ARG A 347 -11.20 7.93 -23.40
CA ARG A 347 -11.85 6.63 -23.14
C ARG A 347 -10.90 5.58 -22.55
N LEU A 348 -9.60 5.69 -22.82
CA LEU A 348 -8.58 4.77 -22.33
C LEU A 348 -8.04 5.19 -20.94
N LYS A 349 -7.82 6.48 -20.73
CA LYS A 349 -7.18 7.04 -19.52
C LYS A 349 -8.16 7.26 -18.37
N GLY A 350 -7.62 7.48 -17.17
CA GLY A 350 -8.40 7.86 -15.99
C GLY A 350 -9.04 6.67 -15.25
N LYS A 351 -9.86 6.97 -14.23
CA LYS A 351 -10.48 5.95 -13.36
C LYS A 351 -11.59 5.16 -14.08
N GLN A 352 -12.38 5.84 -14.90
CA GLN A 352 -13.45 5.24 -15.72
C GLN A 352 -12.96 4.77 -17.09
N GLY A 353 -11.68 4.96 -17.41
CA GLY A 353 -11.09 4.50 -18.66
C GLY A 353 -10.95 2.98 -18.71
N ARG A 354 -10.84 2.43 -19.91
CA ARG A 354 -10.85 0.97 -20.17
C ARG A 354 -9.87 0.18 -19.33
N PHE A 355 -8.61 0.63 -19.20
CA PHE A 355 -7.59 -0.11 -18.45
C PHE A 355 -7.95 -0.34 -16.98
N ARG A 356 -8.63 0.63 -16.35
CA ARG A 356 -8.96 0.57 -14.91
C ARG A 356 -10.39 0.12 -14.65
N GLY A 357 -11.36 0.65 -15.39
CA GLY A 357 -12.79 0.43 -15.14
C GLY A 357 -13.42 -0.76 -15.88
N ASN A 358 -12.71 -1.35 -16.85
CA ASN A 358 -13.21 -2.49 -17.62
C ASN A 358 -12.26 -3.70 -17.62
N LEU A 359 -10.95 -3.47 -17.67
CA LEU A 359 -9.94 -4.54 -17.73
C LEU A 359 -9.49 -4.96 -16.33
N SER A 360 -8.85 -4.06 -15.58
CA SER A 360 -8.35 -4.38 -14.23
C SER A 360 -9.47 -4.58 -13.20
N GLY A 361 -10.56 -3.81 -13.34
CA GLY A 361 -11.76 -3.98 -12.55
C GLY A 361 -12.96 -4.03 -13.49
N LYS A 362 -13.92 -4.91 -13.21
CA LYS A 362 -15.16 -5.04 -13.96
C LYS A 362 -16.30 -5.42 -13.03
N ARG A 363 -17.53 -5.11 -13.43
CA ARG A 363 -18.71 -5.69 -12.78
C ARG A 363 -18.78 -7.17 -13.18
N VAL A 364 -19.09 -8.01 -12.21
CA VAL A 364 -19.20 -9.46 -12.37
C VAL A 364 -20.62 -9.89 -12.00
N GLU A 365 -21.09 -10.96 -12.63
CA GLU A 365 -22.39 -11.57 -12.33
C GLU A 365 -22.29 -12.52 -11.11
N TYR A 366 -23.43 -13.05 -10.66
CA TYR A 366 -23.54 -13.97 -9.52
C TYR A 366 -22.98 -13.40 -8.21
N THR A 367 -23.30 -12.13 -7.95
CA THR A 367 -22.92 -11.41 -6.73
C THR A 367 -24.13 -10.87 -5.99
N GLY A 368 -24.06 -10.88 -4.66
CA GLY A 368 -25.03 -10.23 -3.77
C GLY A 368 -24.36 -9.15 -2.91
N ARG A 369 -25.15 -8.20 -2.43
CA ARG A 369 -24.72 -7.19 -1.45
C ARG A 369 -25.86 -6.89 -0.52
N THR A 370 -25.61 -6.96 0.79
CA THR A 370 -26.60 -6.60 1.82
C THR A 370 -25.91 -6.19 3.11
N VAL A 371 -26.66 -5.51 3.99
CA VAL A 371 -26.25 -5.16 5.35
C VAL A 371 -25.83 -6.41 6.13
N ILE A 372 -24.77 -6.28 6.92
CA ILE A 372 -24.27 -7.34 7.79
C ILE A 372 -24.87 -7.26 9.21
N SER A 373 -25.00 -8.40 9.86
CA SER A 373 -25.42 -8.50 11.27
C SER A 373 -24.65 -9.60 12.00
N PRO A 374 -24.42 -9.49 13.31
CA PRO A 374 -23.71 -10.52 14.08
C PRO A 374 -24.53 -11.81 14.23
N ASP A 375 -23.85 -12.96 14.29
CA ASP A 375 -24.44 -14.22 14.76
C ASP A 375 -23.36 -15.13 15.39
N PRO A 376 -23.28 -15.22 16.72
CA PRO A 376 -22.25 -15.99 17.42
C PRO A 376 -22.48 -17.50 17.37
N ASN A 377 -23.67 -17.95 16.96
CA ASN A 377 -23.98 -19.38 16.85
C ASN A 377 -23.42 -20.00 15.56
N LEU A 378 -23.14 -19.18 14.55
CA LEU A 378 -22.48 -19.61 13.33
C LEU A 378 -21.02 -19.94 13.60
N LYS A 379 -20.51 -20.94 12.88
CA LYS A 379 -19.07 -21.20 12.87
C LYS A 379 -18.34 -20.03 12.23
N ILE A 380 -17.10 -19.79 12.61
CA ILE A 380 -16.25 -18.77 11.96
C ILE A 380 -16.05 -18.99 10.45
N THR A 381 -16.31 -20.19 9.95
CA THR A 381 -16.24 -20.54 8.52
C THR A 381 -17.56 -20.38 7.77
N GLU A 382 -18.64 -20.09 8.47
CA GLU A 382 -19.99 -20.02 7.92
C GLU A 382 -20.44 -18.57 7.78
N VAL A 383 -21.19 -18.30 6.71
CA VAL A 383 -21.92 -17.04 6.51
C VAL A 383 -23.38 -17.36 6.25
N ALA A 384 -24.27 -16.72 7.00
CA ALA A 384 -25.70 -16.83 6.81
C ALA A 384 -26.13 -16.00 5.61
N ILE A 385 -26.86 -16.62 4.68
CA ILE A 385 -27.33 -16.04 3.44
C ILE A 385 -28.87 -16.02 3.44
N PRO A 386 -29.50 -14.88 3.12
CA PRO A 386 -30.95 -14.79 2.97
C PRO A 386 -31.52 -15.76 1.93
N ILE A 387 -32.65 -16.41 2.25
CA ILE A 387 -33.39 -17.27 1.29
C ILE A 387 -33.70 -16.50 -0.02
N GLN A 388 -34.04 -15.22 0.07
CA GLN A 388 -34.33 -14.39 -1.11
C GLN A 388 -33.11 -14.27 -2.03
N MET A 389 -31.92 -14.13 -1.45
CA MET A 389 -30.66 -14.07 -2.20
C MET A 389 -30.28 -15.45 -2.75
N ALA A 390 -30.42 -16.50 -1.95
CA ALA A 390 -30.12 -17.88 -2.34
C ALA A 390 -31.00 -18.40 -3.50
N ARG A 391 -32.24 -17.90 -3.61
CA ARG A 391 -33.14 -18.20 -4.75
C ARG A 391 -32.71 -17.53 -6.05
N ILE A 392 -32.03 -16.38 -5.97
CA ILE A 392 -31.59 -15.61 -7.15
C ILE A 392 -30.21 -16.08 -7.61
N LEU A 393 -29.28 -16.27 -6.68
CA LEU A 393 -27.94 -16.76 -6.97
C LEU A 393 -27.97 -18.27 -7.19
N SER A 394 -27.57 -18.69 -8.39
CA SER A 394 -27.52 -20.10 -8.76
C SER A 394 -26.09 -20.62 -8.93
N TYR A 395 -25.97 -21.94 -8.84
CA TYR A 395 -24.74 -22.68 -9.10
C TYR A 395 -24.97 -23.71 -10.21
N PRO A 396 -24.15 -23.74 -11.27
CA PRO A 396 -24.24 -24.73 -12.34
C PRO A 396 -23.69 -26.08 -11.87
N GLU A 397 -24.55 -26.92 -11.33
CA GLU A 397 -24.17 -28.28 -10.93
C GLU A 397 -24.35 -29.24 -12.13
N ARG A 398 -23.26 -29.89 -12.55
CA ARG A 398 -23.29 -30.89 -13.61
C ARG A 398 -23.90 -32.19 -13.09
N VAL A 399 -24.85 -32.73 -13.84
CA VAL A 399 -25.54 -33.98 -13.52
C VAL A 399 -24.57 -35.14 -13.70
N SER A 400 -24.44 -35.91 -12.64
CA SER A 400 -23.64 -37.12 -12.52
C SER A 400 -24.48 -38.22 -11.87
N HIS A 401 -23.92 -39.43 -11.83
CA HIS A 401 -24.58 -40.55 -11.18
C HIS A 401 -24.86 -40.33 -9.67
N HIS A 402 -24.05 -39.52 -8.99
CA HIS A 402 -24.21 -39.26 -7.54
C HIS A 402 -25.30 -38.23 -7.20
N ASN A 403 -25.60 -37.29 -8.10
CA ASN A 403 -26.45 -36.13 -7.78
C ASN A 403 -27.73 -36.04 -8.63
N ILE A 404 -27.96 -36.95 -9.58
CA ILE A 404 -29.13 -36.90 -10.47
C ILE A 404 -30.46 -36.88 -9.71
N GLU A 405 -30.62 -37.69 -8.67
CA GLU A 405 -31.86 -37.73 -7.88
C GLU A 405 -32.10 -36.42 -7.12
N LYS A 406 -31.05 -35.88 -6.51
CA LYS A 406 -31.06 -34.57 -5.86
C LYS A 406 -31.46 -33.48 -6.85
N LEU A 407 -30.85 -33.45 -8.04
CA LEU A 407 -31.11 -32.41 -9.05
C LEU A 407 -32.51 -32.54 -9.67
N ARG A 408 -33.01 -33.77 -9.87
CA ARG A 408 -34.42 -34.02 -10.26
C ARG A 408 -35.38 -33.39 -9.27
N GLN A 409 -35.14 -33.55 -7.96
CA GLN A 409 -35.95 -32.91 -6.92
C GLN A 409 -35.89 -31.38 -6.99
N ARG A 410 -34.71 -30.79 -7.22
CA ARG A 410 -34.54 -29.33 -7.36
C ARG A 410 -35.29 -28.78 -8.58
N VAL A 411 -35.21 -29.47 -9.73
CA VAL A 411 -35.95 -29.10 -10.95
C VAL A 411 -37.46 -29.26 -10.73
N SER A 412 -37.91 -30.32 -10.05
CA SER A 412 -39.32 -30.50 -9.70
C SER A 412 -39.86 -29.38 -8.80
N ASN A 413 -39.05 -28.87 -7.86
CA ASN A 413 -39.42 -27.72 -7.02
C ASN A 413 -39.50 -26.41 -7.85
N GLY A 414 -38.63 -26.25 -8.85
CA GLY A 414 -38.56 -25.09 -9.73
C GLY A 414 -37.96 -23.85 -9.06
N ARG A 415 -38.19 -22.67 -9.65
CA ARG A 415 -37.55 -21.41 -9.22
C ARG A 415 -38.10 -20.80 -7.93
N ASP A 416 -39.37 -21.05 -7.62
CA ASP A 416 -40.03 -20.32 -6.53
C ASP A 416 -39.89 -20.98 -5.16
N LYS A 417 -39.79 -22.29 -5.13
CA LYS A 417 -39.62 -23.04 -3.89
C LYS A 417 -38.14 -23.27 -3.62
N TYR A 418 -37.68 -22.84 -2.45
CA TYR A 418 -36.35 -23.21 -1.94
C TYR A 418 -36.42 -24.56 -1.20
N PRO A 419 -35.50 -25.50 -1.43
CA PRO A 419 -34.41 -25.51 -2.42
C PRO A 419 -34.91 -25.93 -3.81
N GLY A 420 -34.46 -25.24 -4.87
CA GLY A 420 -35.01 -25.35 -6.22
C GLY A 420 -33.97 -25.11 -7.32
N ALA A 421 -34.41 -24.90 -8.57
CA ALA A 421 -33.55 -24.64 -9.72
C ALA A 421 -34.17 -23.63 -10.71
N GLN A 422 -33.31 -22.88 -11.39
CA GLN A 422 -33.71 -21.81 -12.31
C GLN A 422 -33.72 -22.26 -13.77
N VAL A 423 -32.64 -22.90 -14.22
CA VAL A 423 -32.40 -23.23 -15.64
C VAL A 423 -31.72 -24.60 -15.74
N VAL A 424 -32.07 -25.35 -16.78
CA VAL A 424 -31.37 -26.58 -17.20
C VAL A 424 -30.72 -26.33 -18.56
N ILE A 425 -29.46 -26.72 -18.71
CA ILE A 425 -28.70 -26.63 -19.96
C ILE A 425 -28.31 -28.05 -20.36
N ASN A 426 -28.63 -28.44 -21.60
CA ASN A 426 -28.28 -29.76 -22.10
C ASN A 426 -26.75 -29.92 -22.25
N ALA A 427 -26.25 -31.15 -22.21
CA ALA A 427 -24.83 -31.46 -22.38
C ALA A 427 -24.19 -30.84 -23.63
N ASP A 428 -24.94 -30.74 -24.74
CA ASP A 428 -24.48 -30.15 -26.01
C ASP A 428 -24.42 -28.61 -25.98
N GLY A 429 -24.83 -27.96 -24.89
CA GLY A 429 -24.85 -26.50 -24.71
C GLY A 429 -25.88 -25.74 -25.55
N SER A 430 -26.62 -26.43 -26.41
CA SER A 430 -27.48 -25.85 -27.44
C SER A 430 -28.83 -25.32 -26.93
N LYS A 431 -29.35 -25.83 -25.81
CA LYS A 431 -30.66 -25.43 -25.27
C LYS A 431 -30.56 -25.03 -23.81
N ARG A 432 -31.02 -23.82 -23.48
CA ARG A 432 -31.25 -23.34 -22.12
C ARG A 432 -32.75 -23.38 -21.84
N ILE A 433 -33.19 -24.29 -20.98
CA ILE A 433 -34.59 -24.51 -20.65
C ILE A 433 -34.89 -23.84 -19.30
N PRO A 434 -35.64 -22.73 -19.26
CA PRO A 434 -36.07 -22.13 -18.00
C PRO A 434 -37.11 -23.01 -17.29
N VAL A 435 -36.96 -23.19 -15.97
CA VAL A 435 -37.82 -24.07 -15.16
C VAL A 435 -39.11 -23.33 -14.73
N TYR A 436 -39.97 -23.00 -15.69
CA TYR A 436 -41.26 -22.33 -15.47
C TYR A 436 -42.48 -23.23 -15.81
N GLY A 437 -42.33 -24.16 -16.78
CA GLY A 437 -43.39 -25.05 -17.29
C GLY A 437 -43.42 -26.46 -16.69
N ALA A 438 -43.51 -27.51 -17.53
CA ALA A 438 -43.66 -28.93 -17.15
C ALA A 438 -42.47 -29.50 -16.33
N LYS A 439 -42.33 -29.07 -15.07
CA LYS A 439 -41.19 -29.36 -14.17
C LYS A 439 -40.89 -30.84 -14.04
N LYS A 440 -41.93 -31.68 -13.94
CA LYS A 440 -41.80 -33.15 -13.84
C LYS A 440 -41.18 -33.74 -15.10
N GLN A 441 -41.69 -33.37 -16.27
CA GLN A 441 -41.16 -33.85 -17.55
C GLN A 441 -39.69 -33.45 -17.74
N ILE A 442 -39.32 -32.21 -17.38
CA ILE A 442 -37.94 -31.73 -17.45
C ILE A 442 -37.05 -32.51 -16.46
N ALA A 443 -37.54 -32.77 -15.24
CA ALA A 443 -36.81 -33.56 -14.26
C ALA A 443 -36.60 -35.01 -14.73
N ASP A 444 -37.64 -35.66 -15.25
CA ASP A 444 -37.57 -37.03 -15.75
C ASP A 444 -36.63 -37.15 -16.97
N ALA A 445 -36.59 -36.10 -17.81
CA ALA A 445 -35.74 -36.01 -18.99
C ALA A 445 -34.27 -35.63 -18.70
N LEU A 446 -33.88 -35.36 -17.45
CA LEU A 446 -32.48 -35.05 -17.08
C LEU A 446 -31.56 -36.23 -17.42
N ARG A 447 -30.46 -35.93 -18.13
CA ARG A 447 -29.43 -36.88 -18.53
C ARG A 447 -28.10 -36.57 -17.84
N TYR A 448 -27.21 -37.56 -17.82
CA TYR A 448 -25.83 -37.34 -17.38
C TYR A 448 -25.13 -36.35 -18.32
N GLY A 449 -24.39 -35.42 -17.74
CA GLY A 449 -23.71 -34.37 -18.48
C GLY A 449 -24.49 -33.07 -18.63
N ASP A 450 -25.82 -33.08 -18.42
CA ASP A 450 -26.61 -31.84 -18.35
C ASP A 450 -26.16 -30.97 -17.17
N ILE A 451 -26.42 -29.66 -17.26
CA ILE A 451 -26.05 -28.68 -16.23
C ILE A 451 -27.32 -28.06 -15.67
N VAL A 452 -27.51 -28.20 -14.35
CA VAL A 452 -28.64 -27.63 -13.63
C VAL A 452 -28.18 -26.43 -12.82
N HIS A 453 -28.68 -25.25 -13.14
CA HIS A 453 -28.52 -24.05 -12.32
C HIS A 453 -29.44 -24.12 -11.10
N ARG A 454 -29.00 -24.84 -10.06
CA ARG A 454 -29.73 -24.95 -8.80
C ARG A 454 -29.56 -23.69 -7.95
N HIS A 455 -30.48 -23.45 -7.02
CA HIS A 455 -30.32 -22.42 -5.99
C HIS A 455 -29.09 -22.72 -5.12
N LEU A 456 -28.53 -21.67 -4.52
CA LEU A 456 -27.47 -21.79 -3.51
C LEU A 456 -28.00 -22.52 -2.29
N GLU A 457 -27.27 -23.51 -1.77
CA GLU A 457 -27.69 -24.33 -0.63
C GLU A 457 -26.64 -24.35 0.51
N ASP A 458 -26.99 -24.96 1.63
CA ASP A 458 -26.10 -25.06 2.78
C ASP A 458 -24.80 -25.80 2.43
N GLY A 459 -23.68 -25.25 2.86
CA GLY A 459 -22.35 -25.79 2.60
C GLY A 459 -21.71 -25.33 1.30
N ASP A 460 -22.44 -24.60 0.44
CA ASP A 460 -21.86 -24.01 -0.77
C ASP A 460 -20.76 -23.01 -0.46
N ILE A 461 -19.83 -22.88 -1.40
CA ILE A 461 -18.64 -22.06 -1.26
C ILE A 461 -18.94 -20.67 -1.77
N VAL A 462 -18.71 -19.66 -0.95
CA VAL A 462 -18.92 -18.25 -1.30
C VAL A 462 -17.72 -17.40 -0.90
N LEU A 463 -17.36 -16.45 -1.75
CA LEU A 463 -16.38 -15.42 -1.41
C LEU A 463 -17.11 -14.25 -0.78
N PHE A 464 -16.60 -13.79 0.35
CA PHE A 464 -17.17 -12.68 1.11
C PHE A 464 -16.13 -11.57 1.23
N ASN A 465 -16.52 -10.33 0.94
CA ASN A 465 -15.61 -9.21 0.75
C ASN A 465 -16.17 -7.91 1.34
N ARG A 466 -15.32 -7.16 2.04
CA ARG A 466 -15.62 -5.76 2.43
C ARG A 466 -14.86 -4.78 1.53
N GLN A 467 -15.57 -3.76 1.05
CA GLN A 467 -14.96 -2.61 0.38
C GLN A 467 -14.84 -1.45 1.37
N PRO A 468 -13.68 -0.77 1.46
CA PRO A 468 -12.43 -0.97 0.72
C PRO A 468 -11.59 -2.14 1.26
N SER A 469 -10.87 -2.83 0.37
CA SER A 469 -9.96 -3.93 0.72
C SER A 469 -8.53 -3.42 0.89
N LEU A 470 -7.94 -3.59 2.09
CA LEU A 470 -6.59 -3.10 2.41
C LEU A 470 -5.52 -4.20 2.35
N HIS A 471 -5.91 -5.44 2.63
CA HIS A 471 -5.03 -6.62 2.67
C HIS A 471 -5.77 -7.84 2.13
N ARG A 472 -5.06 -8.94 1.83
CA ARG A 472 -5.66 -10.14 1.22
C ARG A 472 -6.83 -10.73 2.01
N MET A 473 -6.79 -10.70 3.35
CA MET A 473 -7.86 -11.25 4.20
C MET A 473 -9.14 -10.39 4.23
N SER A 474 -9.19 -9.25 3.52
CA SER A 474 -10.43 -8.48 3.35
C SER A 474 -11.41 -9.17 2.38
N ILE A 475 -10.96 -10.22 1.69
CA ILE A 475 -11.78 -11.18 0.97
C ILE A 475 -11.42 -12.60 1.44
N MET A 476 -12.40 -13.35 1.94
CA MET A 476 -12.20 -14.75 2.34
C MET A 476 -13.34 -15.63 1.87
N CYS A 477 -13.08 -16.92 1.82
CA CYS A 477 -14.04 -17.93 1.48
C CYS A 477 -14.76 -18.45 2.73
N HIS A 478 -16.08 -18.45 2.66
CA HIS A 478 -16.99 -18.99 3.68
C HIS A 478 -17.89 -20.07 3.08
N ARG A 479 -18.51 -20.85 3.98
CA ARG A 479 -19.59 -21.79 3.65
C ARG A 479 -20.93 -21.11 3.84
N ALA A 480 -21.79 -21.21 2.84
CA ALA A 480 -23.15 -20.71 2.88
C ALA A 480 -23.98 -21.46 3.92
N ARG A 481 -24.81 -20.72 4.65
CA ARG A 481 -25.90 -21.27 5.47
C ARG A 481 -27.17 -20.46 5.23
N VAL A 482 -28.20 -21.07 4.67
CA VAL A 482 -29.38 -20.35 4.23
C VAL A 482 -30.33 -20.09 5.40
N MET A 483 -30.69 -18.82 5.60
CA MET A 483 -31.50 -18.34 6.72
C MET A 483 -32.68 -17.48 6.22
N PRO A 484 -33.81 -17.42 6.94
CA PRO A 484 -35.02 -16.75 6.48
C PRO A 484 -34.93 -15.21 6.46
N TRP A 485 -33.99 -14.64 7.21
CA TRP A 485 -33.79 -13.20 7.34
C TRP A 485 -33.17 -12.57 6.08
N ARG A 486 -33.07 -11.24 6.06
CA ARG A 486 -32.58 -10.48 4.90
C ARG A 486 -31.13 -10.00 5.00
N THR A 487 -30.51 -10.09 6.17
CA THR A 487 -29.11 -9.65 6.39
C THR A 487 -28.13 -10.80 6.18
N LEU A 488 -26.89 -10.46 5.79
CA LEU A 488 -25.78 -11.40 5.81
C LEU A 488 -25.27 -11.51 7.25
N ARG A 489 -25.10 -12.72 7.79
CA ARG A 489 -24.62 -12.88 9.18
C ARG A 489 -23.38 -13.73 9.26
N PHE A 490 -22.48 -13.38 10.15
CA PHE A 490 -21.26 -14.15 10.39
C PHE A 490 -20.77 -13.92 11.82
N ASN A 491 -19.87 -14.80 12.26
CA ASN A 491 -19.31 -14.77 13.60
C ASN A 491 -18.40 -13.54 13.81
N GLU A 492 -18.56 -12.88 14.95
CA GLU A 492 -17.90 -11.64 15.35
C GLU A 492 -16.37 -11.80 15.49
N SER A 493 -15.89 -13.04 15.67
CA SER A 493 -14.46 -13.36 15.70
C SER A 493 -13.75 -13.03 14.37
N VAL A 494 -14.52 -12.97 13.27
CA VAL A 494 -14.02 -12.71 11.91
C VAL A 494 -14.17 -11.22 11.51
N CYS A 495 -14.68 -10.36 12.39
CA CYS A 495 -14.85 -8.93 12.07
C CYS A 495 -13.52 -8.19 11.88
N ASN A 496 -12.47 -8.57 12.62
CA ASN A 496 -11.17 -7.89 12.58
C ASN A 496 -10.52 -7.89 11.17
N PRO A 497 -10.42 -9.02 10.44
CA PRO A 497 -9.95 -9.01 9.04
C PRO A 497 -10.76 -8.13 8.10
N TYR A 498 -12.07 -8.00 8.31
CA TYR A 498 -12.90 -7.10 7.50
C TYR A 498 -12.85 -5.66 8.01
N ASN A 499 -12.36 -5.42 9.23
CA ASN A 499 -12.47 -4.14 9.93
C ASN A 499 -13.92 -3.64 9.99
N ALA A 500 -14.86 -4.56 10.24
CA ALA A 500 -16.31 -4.33 10.27
C ALA A 500 -16.83 -4.21 11.71
N ASP A 501 -17.84 -3.38 11.93
CA ASP A 501 -18.37 -3.02 13.26
C ASP A 501 -19.91 -3.02 13.38
N PHE A 502 -20.62 -3.58 12.39
CA PHE A 502 -22.09 -3.80 12.40
C PHE A 502 -22.93 -2.52 12.63
N ASP A 503 -22.48 -1.37 12.14
CA ASP A 503 -23.14 -0.06 12.27
C ASP A 503 -24.11 0.30 11.13
N GLY A 504 -24.39 -0.66 10.24
CA GLY A 504 -25.08 -0.43 8.96
C GLY A 504 -24.22 -0.74 7.73
N ASP A 505 -22.97 -1.16 7.96
CA ASP A 505 -22.06 -1.68 6.95
C ASP A 505 -22.70 -2.74 6.04
N GLU A 506 -22.33 -2.68 4.75
CA GLU A 506 -22.73 -3.65 3.73
C GLU A 506 -21.52 -4.38 3.19
N MET A 507 -21.67 -5.69 2.95
CA MET A 507 -20.61 -6.51 2.36
C MET A 507 -21.08 -7.20 1.09
N ASN A 508 -20.11 -7.49 0.22
CA ASN A 508 -20.35 -8.16 -1.05
C ASN A 508 -20.10 -9.66 -0.90
N MET A 509 -20.88 -10.45 -1.62
CA MET A 509 -20.74 -11.88 -1.74
C MET A 509 -20.62 -12.26 -3.22
N HIS A 510 -19.73 -13.19 -3.55
CA HIS A 510 -19.54 -13.71 -4.90
C HIS A 510 -19.63 -15.24 -4.86
N VAL A 511 -20.35 -15.84 -5.80
CA VAL A 511 -20.51 -17.30 -5.90
C VAL A 511 -19.61 -17.83 -7.03
N PRO A 512 -18.53 -18.56 -6.73
CA PRO A 512 -17.70 -19.20 -7.77
C PRO A 512 -18.54 -20.18 -8.60
N GLN A 513 -18.41 -20.11 -9.92
CA GLN A 513 -19.25 -20.87 -10.87
C GLN A 513 -18.60 -22.15 -11.39
N THR A 514 -17.32 -22.40 -11.09
CA THR A 514 -16.58 -23.60 -11.54
C THR A 514 -16.02 -24.37 -10.35
N GLU A 515 -15.88 -25.69 -10.49
CA GLU A 515 -15.34 -26.54 -9.41
C GLU A 515 -13.87 -26.24 -9.09
N GLU A 516 -13.07 -25.88 -10.09
CA GLU A 516 -11.68 -25.43 -9.90
C GLU A 516 -11.62 -24.18 -9.00
N ALA A 517 -12.41 -23.16 -9.32
CA ALA A 517 -12.45 -21.92 -8.54
C ALA A 517 -13.02 -22.15 -7.12
N ARG A 518 -13.98 -23.07 -6.94
CA ARG A 518 -14.47 -23.45 -5.60
C ARG A 518 -13.37 -24.12 -4.79
N THR A 519 -12.61 -25.02 -5.40
CA THR A 519 -11.52 -25.75 -4.75
C THR A 519 -10.41 -24.79 -4.31
N GLU A 520 -9.97 -23.90 -5.20
CA GLU A 520 -9.00 -22.85 -4.87
C GLU A 520 -9.50 -21.92 -3.75
N ALA A 521 -10.76 -21.49 -3.83
CA ALA A 521 -11.35 -20.62 -2.81
C ALA A 521 -11.34 -21.28 -1.42
N VAL A 522 -11.73 -22.54 -1.30
CA VAL A 522 -11.74 -23.25 -0.01
C VAL A 522 -10.33 -23.50 0.51
N MET A 523 -9.44 -23.99 -0.35
CA MET A 523 -8.10 -24.42 0.07
C MET A 523 -7.16 -23.25 0.35
N LEU A 524 -7.23 -22.17 -0.41
CA LEU A 524 -6.32 -21.03 -0.26
C LEU A 524 -6.96 -19.86 0.49
N MET A 525 -8.23 -19.55 0.19
CA MET A 525 -8.92 -18.37 0.73
C MET A 525 -9.83 -18.68 1.93
N GLY A 526 -9.93 -19.94 2.37
CA GLY A 526 -10.75 -20.35 3.50
C GLY A 526 -10.35 -19.63 4.79
N VAL A 527 -11.34 -19.28 5.63
CA VAL A 527 -11.10 -18.62 6.92
C VAL A 527 -10.18 -19.43 7.83
N GLN A 528 -10.31 -20.77 7.83
CA GLN A 528 -9.44 -21.66 8.61
C GLN A 528 -7.97 -21.53 8.23
N ASN A 529 -7.66 -21.35 6.95
CA ASN A 529 -6.29 -21.26 6.47
C ASN A 529 -5.72 -19.84 6.61
N ASN A 530 -6.59 -18.83 6.82
CA ASN A 530 -6.24 -17.42 6.96
C ASN A 530 -6.56 -16.86 8.35
N LEU A 531 -6.29 -17.62 9.41
CA LEU A 531 -6.42 -17.12 10.80
C LEU A 531 -5.32 -16.12 11.16
N CYS A 532 -4.13 -16.27 10.58
CA CYS A 532 -2.96 -15.41 10.80
C CYS A 532 -2.77 -14.40 9.67
N THR A 533 -2.27 -13.21 10.02
CA THR A 533 -1.83 -12.23 9.02
C THR A 533 -0.50 -12.63 8.40
N PRO A 534 -0.34 -12.48 7.07
CA PRO A 534 0.92 -12.78 6.39
C PRO A 534 2.05 -11.78 6.72
N LYS A 535 1.74 -10.65 7.37
CA LYS A 535 2.71 -9.61 7.71
C LYS A 535 3.73 -10.07 8.77
N ASN A 536 3.24 -10.71 9.82
CA ASN A 536 4.04 -11.04 11.02
C ASN A 536 3.66 -12.38 11.65
N GLY A 537 2.69 -13.13 11.10
CA GLY A 537 2.25 -14.41 11.64
C GLY A 537 1.45 -14.32 12.94
N GLU A 538 0.94 -13.13 13.28
CA GLU A 538 0.02 -12.94 14.39
C GLU A 538 -1.39 -13.37 14.01
N ILE A 539 -2.15 -13.86 14.99
CA ILE A 539 -3.55 -14.21 14.77
C ILE A 539 -4.41 -12.94 14.64
N LEU A 540 -5.22 -12.87 13.59
CA LEU A 540 -6.14 -11.75 13.36
C LEU A 540 -7.60 -12.12 13.62
N VAL A 541 -8.00 -13.33 13.21
CA VAL A 541 -9.30 -13.93 13.56
C VAL A 541 -9.19 -14.45 15.00
N ALA A 542 -9.83 -13.77 15.94
CA ALA A 542 -9.70 -14.04 17.36
C ALA A 542 -10.91 -13.49 18.11
N SER A 543 -11.00 -13.76 19.41
CA SER A 543 -12.10 -13.27 20.25
C SER A 543 -12.13 -11.74 20.28
N THR A 544 -13.33 -11.19 20.16
CA THR A 544 -13.60 -9.75 20.16
C THR A 544 -14.40 -9.35 21.40
N GLN A 545 -14.23 -8.08 21.81
CA GLN A 545 -15.02 -7.34 22.82
C GLN A 545 -15.67 -8.23 23.91
N ASP A 546 -16.95 -8.56 23.77
CA ASP A 546 -17.75 -9.26 24.78
C ASP A 546 -17.25 -10.67 25.10
N PHE A 547 -16.69 -11.38 24.11
CA PHE A 547 -16.08 -12.69 24.33
C PHE A 547 -14.87 -12.60 25.27
N LEU A 548 -14.10 -11.51 25.19
CA LEU A 548 -12.97 -11.27 26.09
C LEU A 548 -13.47 -10.91 27.50
N THR A 549 -14.47 -10.04 27.60
CA THR A 549 -15.07 -9.66 28.89
C THR A 549 -15.65 -10.89 29.61
N SER A 550 -16.44 -11.71 28.91
CA SER A 550 -17.03 -12.94 29.47
C SER A 550 -15.94 -13.93 29.91
N SER A 551 -14.92 -14.16 29.08
CA SER A 551 -13.80 -15.05 29.43
C SER A 551 -13.07 -14.60 30.68
N PHE A 552 -12.84 -13.29 30.82
CA PHE A 552 -12.16 -12.70 31.96
C PHE A 552 -12.97 -12.83 33.24
N LEU A 553 -14.29 -12.64 33.17
CA LEU A 553 -15.19 -12.82 34.30
C LEU A 553 -15.29 -14.29 34.72
N ILE A 554 -15.48 -15.21 33.78
CA ILE A 554 -15.56 -16.66 34.05
C ILE A 554 -14.26 -17.18 34.66
N THR A 555 -13.09 -16.68 34.26
CA THR A 555 -11.81 -17.21 34.75
C THR A 555 -11.31 -16.55 36.04
N ARG A 556 -12.10 -15.66 36.63
CA ARG A 556 -11.79 -15.03 37.91
C ARG A 556 -11.84 -16.03 39.06
N LYS A 557 -10.99 -15.84 40.09
CA LYS A 557 -10.83 -16.77 41.23
C LYS A 557 -12.08 -16.92 42.11
N ASP A 558 -12.98 -15.96 42.09
CA ASP A 558 -14.21 -15.91 42.89
C ASP A 558 -15.41 -16.57 42.20
N THR A 559 -15.25 -17.10 40.99
CA THR A 559 -16.34 -17.78 40.26
C THR A 559 -16.38 -19.26 40.56
N PHE A 560 -17.49 -19.68 41.17
CA PHE A 560 -17.78 -21.07 41.50
C PHE A 560 -19.14 -21.47 40.95
N TYR A 561 -19.22 -22.70 40.46
CA TYR A 561 -20.44 -23.32 39.94
C TYR A 561 -20.72 -24.59 40.73
N ASP A 562 -21.98 -24.81 41.08
CA ASP A 562 -22.46 -26.12 41.50
C ASP A 562 -22.56 -27.06 40.30
N ARG A 563 -22.86 -28.34 40.55
CA ARG A 563 -22.94 -29.35 39.49
C ARG A 563 -23.98 -28.99 38.42
N ALA A 564 -25.13 -28.44 38.83
CA ALA A 564 -26.22 -28.09 37.92
C ALA A 564 -25.82 -26.93 37.00
N ALA A 565 -25.32 -25.82 37.55
CA ALA A 565 -24.85 -24.70 36.76
C ALA A 565 -23.67 -25.09 35.87
N PHE A 566 -22.71 -25.87 36.39
CA PHE A 566 -21.55 -26.31 35.60
C PHE A 566 -21.98 -27.17 34.40
N SER A 567 -22.92 -28.09 34.59
CA SER A 567 -23.45 -28.95 33.51
C SER A 567 -24.23 -28.14 32.47
N LEU A 568 -24.98 -27.12 32.90
CA LEU A 568 -25.65 -26.18 31.99
C LEU A 568 -24.63 -25.39 31.15
N MET A 569 -23.55 -24.90 31.76
CA MET A 569 -22.49 -24.19 31.02
C MET A 569 -21.76 -25.11 30.04
N CYS A 570 -21.53 -26.37 30.41
CA CYS A 570 -20.99 -27.37 29.48
C CYS A 570 -21.93 -27.59 28.30
N SER A 571 -23.25 -27.61 28.53
CA SER A 571 -24.25 -27.72 27.46
C SER A 571 -24.21 -26.53 26.50
N TYR A 572 -23.92 -25.32 26.99
CA TYR A 572 -23.72 -24.14 26.14
C TYR A 572 -22.50 -24.24 25.22
N ILE A 573 -21.47 -24.99 25.60
CA ILE A 573 -20.25 -25.17 24.79
C ILE A 573 -20.54 -26.05 23.57
N VAL A 574 -21.31 -27.13 23.76
CA VAL A 574 -21.49 -28.21 22.77
C VAL A 574 -22.88 -28.28 22.15
N ASP A 575 -23.78 -27.35 22.48
CA ASP A 575 -25.21 -27.37 22.08
C ASP A 575 -25.95 -28.67 22.45
N GLY A 576 -25.47 -29.40 23.46
CA GLY A 576 -26.00 -30.71 23.86
C GLY A 576 -25.73 -31.86 22.89
N MET A 577 -24.85 -31.68 21.89
CA MET A 577 -24.59 -32.66 20.84
C MET A 577 -23.39 -33.58 21.15
N ASP A 578 -22.34 -33.05 21.78
CA ASP A 578 -21.11 -33.80 22.08
C ASP A 578 -21.10 -34.31 23.54
N PRO A 579 -20.51 -35.50 23.81
CA PRO A 579 -20.29 -35.95 25.17
C PRO A 579 -19.26 -35.07 25.88
N VAL A 580 -19.44 -34.87 27.19
CA VAL A 580 -18.56 -34.07 28.04
C VAL A 580 -18.15 -34.86 29.27
N ASP A 581 -16.84 -34.97 29.50
CA ASP A 581 -16.28 -35.57 30.70
C ASP A 581 -16.20 -34.49 31.79
N LEU A 582 -17.00 -34.65 32.85
CA LEU A 582 -17.00 -33.72 33.97
C LEU A 582 -15.71 -33.90 34.81
N PRO A 583 -14.89 -32.86 35.00
CA PRO A 583 -13.70 -32.95 35.84
C PRO A 583 -14.09 -33.11 37.33
N THR A 584 -13.16 -33.58 38.15
CA THR A 584 -13.34 -33.58 39.62
C THR A 584 -13.52 -32.14 40.13
N PRO A 585 -14.49 -31.88 41.03
CA PRO A 585 -14.70 -30.54 41.57
C PRO A 585 -13.46 -30.02 42.29
N ALA A 586 -13.21 -28.71 42.20
CA ALA A 586 -12.06 -28.08 42.85
C ALA A 586 -12.20 -28.06 44.38
N ILE A 587 -13.42 -27.94 44.88
CA ILE A 587 -13.77 -28.02 46.30
C ILE A 587 -14.71 -29.20 46.49
N LEU A 588 -14.33 -30.16 47.35
CA LEU A 588 -15.13 -31.36 47.66
C LEU A 588 -15.99 -31.19 48.92
N LYS A 589 -15.47 -30.48 49.92
CA LYS A 589 -16.17 -30.18 51.18
C LYS A 589 -16.01 -28.68 51.49
N PRO A 590 -17.04 -27.98 51.99
CA PRO A 590 -18.35 -28.50 52.42
C PRO A 590 -19.34 -28.81 51.29
N ILE A 591 -19.21 -28.17 50.12
CA ILE A 591 -20.08 -28.36 48.94
C ILE A 591 -19.19 -28.62 47.72
N GLU A 592 -19.67 -29.46 46.80
CA GLU A 592 -19.01 -29.69 45.51
C GLU A 592 -19.09 -28.45 44.61
N LEU A 593 -17.96 -27.78 44.42
CA LEU A 593 -17.87 -26.58 43.59
C LEU A 593 -16.77 -26.71 42.53
N TRP A 594 -17.11 -26.31 41.32
CA TRP A 594 -16.20 -26.19 40.19
C TRP A 594 -15.81 -24.74 39.97
N THR A 595 -14.56 -24.49 39.61
CA THR A 595 -14.11 -23.14 39.24
C THR A 595 -14.40 -22.85 37.77
N GLY A 596 -14.54 -21.58 37.41
CA GLY A 596 -14.65 -21.22 35.99
C GLY A 596 -13.38 -21.51 35.16
N LYS A 597 -12.22 -21.70 35.79
CA LYS A 597 -11.01 -22.20 35.11
C LYS A 597 -11.16 -23.66 34.64
N GLN A 598 -11.83 -24.50 35.43
CA GLN A 598 -12.16 -25.87 35.02
C GLN A 598 -13.12 -25.89 33.83
N LEU A 599 -14.08 -24.97 33.78
CA LEU A 599 -14.98 -24.81 32.63
C LEU A 599 -14.20 -24.50 31.34
N PHE A 600 -13.18 -23.63 31.41
CA PHE A 600 -12.30 -23.35 30.28
C PHE A 600 -11.44 -24.56 29.87
N SER A 601 -11.08 -25.43 30.82
CA SER A 601 -10.35 -26.66 30.53
C SER A 601 -11.22 -27.62 29.71
N VAL A 602 -12.50 -27.76 30.08
CA VAL A 602 -13.52 -28.50 29.31
C VAL A 602 -13.75 -27.89 27.93
N LEU A 603 -13.74 -26.55 27.82
CA LEU A 603 -13.90 -25.86 26.52
C LEU A 603 -12.79 -26.26 25.52
N VAL A 604 -11.55 -26.32 25.98
CA VAL A 604 -10.39 -26.74 25.16
C VAL A 604 -10.46 -28.23 24.87
N ARG A 605 -10.76 -29.05 25.88
CA ARG A 605 -10.81 -30.51 25.79
C ARG A 605 -12.07 -31.05 26.50
N PRO A 606 -13.19 -31.25 25.77
CA PRO A 606 -14.46 -31.63 26.40
C PRO A 606 -14.53 -33.10 26.81
N HIS A 607 -13.86 -34.00 26.09
CA HIS A 607 -13.83 -35.43 26.40
C HIS A 607 -12.46 -36.04 26.07
N ALA A 608 -12.16 -37.20 26.66
CA ALA A 608 -10.85 -37.84 26.61
C ALA A 608 -10.37 -38.15 25.18
N ASN A 609 -11.28 -38.48 24.26
CA ASN A 609 -10.95 -38.79 22.85
C ASN A 609 -10.43 -37.56 22.08
N VAL A 610 -10.69 -36.33 22.55
CA VAL A 610 -10.07 -35.12 21.97
C VAL A 610 -8.59 -35.08 22.36
N ARG A 611 -7.71 -35.41 21.40
CA ARG A 611 -6.25 -35.43 21.59
C ARG A 611 -5.61 -34.04 21.46
N VAL A 612 -6.14 -33.07 22.20
CA VAL A 612 -5.61 -31.70 22.27
C VAL A 612 -5.02 -31.49 23.66
N TYR A 613 -3.68 -31.41 23.74
CA TYR A 613 -2.91 -31.19 24.97
C TYR A 613 -2.11 -29.89 24.85
N VAL A 614 -2.72 -28.78 25.24
CA VAL A 614 -2.13 -27.45 25.13
C VAL A 614 -1.25 -27.16 26.33
N ASN A 615 -0.06 -26.64 26.07
CA ASN A 615 0.84 -26.11 27.09
C ASN A 615 1.25 -24.69 26.66
N LEU A 616 0.96 -23.69 27.50
CA LEU A 616 1.34 -22.31 27.22
C LEU A 616 1.51 -21.50 28.51
N THR A 617 2.43 -20.53 28.45
CA THR A 617 2.67 -19.52 29.48
C THR A 617 2.55 -18.13 28.86
N VAL A 618 1.61 -17.32 29.35
CA VAL A 618 1.37 -15.97 28.82
C VAL A 618 1.22 -14.97 29.96
N LYS A 619 1.88 -13.82 29.82
CA LYS A 619 1.72 -12.68 30.72
C LYS A 619 0.58 -11.80 30.20
N GLU A 620 -0.49 -11.67 30.98
CA GLU A 620 -1.63 -10.83 30.65
C GLU A 620 -1.39 -9.36 31.01
N LYS A 621 -2.28 -8.48 30.55
CA LYS A 621 -2.18 -7.03 30.80
C LYS A 621 -2.26 -6.68 32.30
N SER A 622 -2.96 -7.49 33.09
CA SER A 622 -3.07 -7.33 34.55
C SER A 622 -1.83 -7.81 35.33
N TYR A 623 -0.82 -8.38 34.65
CA TYR A 623 0.39 -8.89 35.28
C TYR A 623 1.21 -7.79 35.95
N THR A 624 1.51 -7.97 37.23
CA THR A 624 2.34 -7.05 38.01
C THR A 624 3.82 -7.36 37.76
N LYS A 625 4.51 -6.46 37.08
CA LYS A 625 5.96 -6.55 36.86
C LYS A 625 6.75 -6.34 38.16
N PRO A 626 7.96 -6.90 38.29
CA PRO A 626 8.85 -6.61 39.42
C PRO A 626 9.21 -5.11 39.47
N ASN A 627 9.40 -4.58 40.69
CA ASN A 627 9.58 -3.14 40.90
C ASN A 627 11.05 -2.70 40.71
N LYS A 628 12.00 -3.62 40.83
CA LYS A 628 13.44 -3.38 40.66
C LYS A 628 14.05 -4.36 39.66
N GLU A 629 15.02 -3.88 38.88
CA GLU A 629 15.88 -4.75 38.06
C GLU A 629 16.66 -5.70 38.98
N GLY A 630 16.48 -7.01 38.79
CA GLY A 630 17.10 -8.06 39.61
C GLY A 630 16.16 -8.78 40.59
N GLU A 631 14.93 -8.28 40.82
CA GLU A 631 13.92 -9.03 41.57
C GLU A 631 13.36 -10.21 40.76
N ARG A 632 13.18 -11.36 41.43
CA ARG A 632 12.64 -12.58 40.79
C ARG A 632 11.20 -12.32 40.30
N GLU A 633 10.91 -12.76 39.07
CA GLU A 633 9.56 -12.72 38.54
C GLU A 633 8.62 -13.58 39.40
N LYS A 634 7.42 -13.07 39.70
CA LYS A 634 6.43 -13.76 40.54
C LYS A 634 5.69 -14.87 39.79
N GLU A 635 5.76 -14.89 38.45
CA GLU A 635 5.13 -15.90 37.58
C GLU A 635 3.69 -16.21 38.00
N ALA A 636 3.36 -17.48 38.27
CA ALA A 636 2.03 -17.94 38.67
C ALA A 636 1.54 -17.35 40.02
N MET A 637 2.44 -16.84 40.87
CA MET A 637 2.13 -16.23 42.16
C MET A 637 1.85 -14.71 42.07
N CYS A 638 1.49 -14.22 40.89
CA CYS A 638 1.09 -12.83 40.69
C CYS A 638 -0.18 -12.48 41.51
N PRO A 639 -0.19 -11.38 42.30
CA PRO A 639 -1.35 -11.00 43.12
C PRO A 639 -2.65 -10.83 42.32
N ASN A 640 -2.54 -10.25 41.12
CA ASN A 640 -3.68 -9.98 40.23
C ASN A 640 -4.07 -11.17 39.35
N ASP A 641 -3.50 -12.37 39.56
CA ASP A 641 -3.76 -13.55 38.71
C ASP A 641 -3.49 -13.27 37.21
N GLY A 642 -2.44 -12.50 36.91
CA GLY A 642 -2.11 -12.04 35.55
C GLY A 642 -1.16 -12.96 34.77
N PHE A 643 -0.84 -14.14 35.30
CA PHE A 643 0.04 -15.12 34.64
C PHE A 643 -0.77 -16.35 34.25
N VAL A 644 -1.01 -16.50 32.95
CA VAL A 644 -1.79 -17.59 32.39
C VAL A 644 -0.90 -18.79 32.18
N TYR A 645 -1.26 -19.90 32.82
CA TYR A 645 -0.52 -21.15 32.73
C TYR A 645 -1.46 -22.31 32.40
N PHE A 646 -1.35 -22.80 31.15
CA PHE A 646 -1.98 -24.05 30.75
C PHE A 646 -0.98 -25.19 30.80
N ARG A 647 -1.41 -26.32 31.36
CA ARG A 647 -0.69 -27.58 31.32
C ARG A 647 -1.64 -28.69 30.90
N ASN A 648 -1.31 -29.43 29.85
CA ASN A 648 -2.14 -30.52 29.32
C ASN A 648 -3.62 -30.13 29.06
N SER A 649 -3.85 -28.92 28.54
CA SER A 649 -5.19 -28.33 28.32
C SER A 649 -5.98 -27.97 29.59
N GLU A 650 -5.36 -28.01 30.76
CA GLU A 650 -5.94 -27.53 32.01
C GLU A 650 -5.42 -26.13 32.35
N LEU A 651 -6.33 -25.22 32.69
CA LEU A 651 -6.00 -23.85 33.12
C LEU A 651 -5.71 -23.82 34.62
N LEU A 652 -4.44 -23.72 35.00
CA LEU A 652 -4.00 -23.76 36.39
C LEU A 652 -4.06 -22.38 37.06
N SER A 653 -3.55 -21.35 36.39
CA SER A 653 -3.53 -19.98 36.88
C SER A 653 -3.82 -18.99 35.76
N GLY A 654 -4.24 -17.78 36.12
CA GLY A 654 -4.43 -16.68 35.18
C GLY A 654 -5.89 -16.37 34.85
N GLN A 655 -6.18 -15.09 34.66
CA GLN A 655 -7.43 -14.60 34.05
C GLN A 655 -7.23 -14.42 32.55
N LEU A 656 -8.13 -14.97 31.74
CA LEU A 656 -7.99 -14.92 30.29
C LEU A 656 -8.48 -13.59 29.73
N GLY A 657 -7.58 -12.84 29.09
CA GLY A 657 -7.88 -11.57 28.45
C GLY A 657 -7.38 -11.52 27.01
N LYS A 658 -7.15 -10.29 26.52
CA LYS A 658 -6.72 -10.04 25.15
C LYS A 658 -5.36 -10.67 24.81
N ALA A 659 -4.41 -10.78 25.75
CA ALA A 659 -3.12 -11.35 25.40
C ALA A 659 -3.24 -12.85 25.07
N THR A 660 -4.15 -13.55 25.73
CA THR A 660 -4.32 -15.01 25.52
C THR A 660 -5.31 -15.33 24.41
N LEU A 661 -6.45 -14.64 24.34
CA LEU A 661 -7.56 -14.96 23.43
C LEU A 661 -7.76 -13.93 22.30
N GLY A 662 -7.13 -12.77 22.41
CA GLY A 662 -7.30 -11.68 21.45
C GLY A 662 -6.36 -11.74 20.25
N ASN A 663 -6.47 -10.72 19.40
CA ASN A 663 -5.63 -10.54 18.23
C ASN A 663 -4.26 -9.93 18.57
N GLY A 664 -3.27 -10.21 17.72
CA GLY A 664 -1.94 -9.56 17.79
C GLY A 664 -0.93 -10.20 18.74
N ASN A 665 -1.21 -11.40 19.28
CA ASN A 665 -0.23 -12.15 20.07
C ASN A 665 0.13 -13.49 19.40
N LYS A 666 1.42 -13.82 19.44
CA LYS A 666 1.99 -15.08 18.94
C LYS A 666 2.04 -16.20 19.99
N ASP A 667 1.88 -15.86 21.27
CA ASP A 667 1.95 -16.83 22.36
C ASP A 667 0.55 -17.22 22.88
N GLY A 668 -0.52 -16.59 22.36
CA GLY A 668 -1.90 -16.80 22.80
C GLY A 668 -2.45 -18.20 22.49
N LEU A 669 -3.55 -18.57 23.15
CA LEU A 669 -4.17 -19.91 23.07
C LEU A 669 -4.48 -20.34 21.64
N PHE A 670 -5.13 -19.49 20.86
CA PHE A 670 -5.51 -19.82 19.48
C PHE A 670 -4.29 -19.99 18.57
N SER A 671 -3.22 -19.23 18.80
CA SER A 671 -1.97 -19.36 18.03
C SER A 671 -1.25 -20.68 18.35
N VAL A 672 -1.27 -21.12 19.61
CA VAL A 672 -0.71 -22.40 20.04
C VAL A 672 -1.52 -23.54 19.43
N LEU A 673 -2.86 -23.49 19.54
CA LEU A 673 -3.76 -24.47 18.93
C LEU A 673 -3.56 -24.59 17.42
N LEU A 674 -3.48 -23.46 16.71
CA LEU A 674 -3.25 -23.44 15.27
C LEU A 674 -1.95 -24.13 14.89
N ARG A 675 -0.86 -23.82 15.59
CA ARG A 675 0.47 -24.32 15.23
C ARG A 675 0.71 -25.77 15.64
N ASP A 676 0.11 -26.21 16.75
CA ASP A 676 0.30 -27.56 17.28
C ASP A 676 -0.73 -28.57 16.77
N TYR A 677 -1.97 -28.13 16.52
CA TYR A 677 -3.13 -28.98 16.23
C TYR A 677 -3.91 -28.57 14.97
N LYS A 678 -3.31 -27.70 14.14
CA LYS A 678 -3.88 -27.15 12.88
C LYS A 678 -5.10 -26.24 13.11
N ALA A 679 -5.57 -25.65 12.01
CA ALA A 679 -6.64 -24.67 12.00
C ALA A 679 -7.98 -25.19 12.55
N HIS A 680 -8.30 -26.48 12.35
CA HIS A 680 -9.56 -27.05 12.80
C HIS A 680 -9.73 -26.99 14.32
N ALA A 681 -8.68 -27.30 15.09
CA ALA A 681 -8.71 -27.25 16.55
C ALA A 681 -8.90 -25.82 17.06
N ALA A 682 -8.17 -24.86 16.48
CA ALA A 682 -8.31 -23.44 16.81
C ALA A 682 -9.73 -22.91 16.50
N ALA A 683 -10.25 -23.20 15.30
CA ALA A 683 -11.58 -22.79 14.88
C ALA A 683 -12.69 -23.38 15.78
N THR A 684 -12.57 -24.65 16.15
CA THR A 684 -13.53 -25.33 17.04
C THR A 684 -13.53 -24.68 18.43
N CYS A 685 -12.34 -24.39 18.98
CA CYS A 685 -12.20 -23.69 20.25
C CYS A 685 -12.82 -22.30 20.22
N MET A 686 -12.63 -21.53 19.14
CA MET A 686 -13.26 -20.21 18.95
C MET A 686 -14.78 -20.31 18.90
N ASN A 687 -15.33 -21.27 18.14
CA ASN A 687 -16.78 -21.46 18.02
C ASN A 687 -17.42 -21.81 19.37
N ARG A 688 -16.78 -22.71 20.14
CA ARG A 688 -17.20 -23.09 21.49
C ARG A 688 -17.21 -21.88 22.44
N LEU A 689 -16.17 -21.06 22.36
CA LEU A 689 -16.06 -19.85 23.18
C LEU A 689 -17.11 -18.80 22.82
N ALA A 690 -17.38 -18.58 21.53
CA ALA A 690 -18.40 -17.63 21.09
C ALA A 690 -19.78 -17.99 21.64
N LYS A 691 -20.16 -19.28 21.52
CA LYS A 691 -21.44 -19.80 22.04
C LYS A 691 -21.54 -19.72 23.56
N LEU A 692 -20.49 -20.15 24.28
CA LEU A 692 -20.45 -20.06 25.73
C LEU A 692 -20.59 -18.61 26.19
N SER A 693 -19.78 -17.72 25.64
CA SER A 693 -19.71 -16.31 26.05
C SER A 693 -21.04 -15.60 25.83
N ALA A 694 -21.65 -15.77 24.65
CA ALA A 694 -22.90 -15.11 24.30
C ALA A 694 -24.06 -15.50 25.24
N ARG A 695 -24.16 -16.79 25.60
CA ARG A 695 -25.20 -17.28 26.51
C ARG A 695 -24.89 -16.97 27.98
N TRP A 696 -23.63 -17.09 28.37
CA TRP A 696 -23.19 -16.85 29.74
C TRP A 696 -23.35 -15.38 30.14
N ILE A 697 -22.90 -14.44 29.31
CA ILE A 697 -22.95 -13.01 29.66
C ILE A 697 -24.39 -12.49 29.71
N GLY A 698 -25.28 -13.03 28.85
CA GLY A 698 -26.70 -12.70 28.86
C GLY A 698 -27.41 -13.12 30.16
N ASN A 699 -27.01 -14.25 30.75
CA ASN A 699 -27.56 -14.72 32.02
C ASN A 699 -26.87 -14.09 33.24
N HIS A 700 -25.57 -13.82 33.15
CA HIS A 700 -24.81 -13.21 34.25
C HIS A 700 -25.18 -11.74 34.45
N GLY A 701 -25.40 -11.01 33.36
CA GLY A 701 -25.58 -9.56 33.37
C GLY A 701 -24.25 -8.82 33.50
N PHE A 702 -23.96 -7.94 32.55
CA PHE A 702 -22.84 -7.01 32.61
C PHE A 702 -23.30 -5.67 32.06
N SER A 703 -23.25 -4.63 32.88
CA SER A 703 -23.77 -3.30 32.55
C SER A 703 -22.81 -2.22 33.01
N ILE A 704 -22.87 -1.07 32.35
CA ILE A 704 -22.16 0.15 32.73
C ILE A 704 -23.19 1.19 33.17
N GLY A 705 -23.03 1.72 34.37
CA GLY A 705 -23.87 2.77 34.94
C GLY A 705 -23.21 4.14 34.93
N ILE A 706 -23.96 5.15 35.35
CA ILE A 706 -23.41 6.48 35.65
C ILE A 706 -22.52 6.45 36.91
N ASP A 707 -22.84 5.59 37.87
CA ASP A 707 -22.10 5.42 39.13
C ASP A 707 -20.67 4.91 38.91
N ASP A 708 -20.46 4.11 37.85
CA ASP A 708 -19.15 3.56 37.46
C ASP A 708 -18.14 4.64 37.04
N VAL A 709 -18.66 5.81 36.62
CA VAL A 709 -17.87 6.94 36.13
C VAL A 709 -17.97 8.16 37.05
N GLN A 710 -18.68 8.03 38.17
CA GLN A 710 -18.79 9.09 39.17
C GLN A 710 -17.49 9.18 39.99
N PRO A 711 -16.80 10.33 40.00
CA PRO A 711 -15.63 10.52 40.84
C PRO A 711 -16.03 10.60 42.32
N SER A 712 -15.28 9.92 43.18
CA SER A 712 -15.45 10.05 44.64
C SER A 712 -15.10 11.46 45.12
N LYS A 713 -15.44 11.77 46.38
CA LYS A 713 -15.02 13.02 47.02
C LYS A 713 -13.49 13.15 47.11
N TYR A 714 -12.83 12.06 47.53
CA TYR A 714 -11.37 12.00 47.63
C TYR A 714 -10.69 12.25 46.27
N LEU A 715 -11.19 11.62 45.19
CA LEU A 715 -10.65 11.82 43.85
C LEU A 715 -10.77 13.28 43.41
N ASN A 716 -11.93 13.89 43.66
CA ASN A 716 -12.21 15.28 43.28
C ASN A 716 -11.30 16.27 44.02
N GLU A 717 -11.10 16.09 45.32
CA GLU A 717 -10.18 16.91 46.13
C GLU A 717 -8.75 16.78 45.63
N ARG A 718 -8.26 15.54 45.47
CA ARG A 718 -6.90 15.27 45.01
C ARG A 718 -6.66 15.75 43.58
N ARG A 719 -7.67 15.64 42.72
CA ARG A 719 -7.67 16.20 41.36
C ARG A 719 -7.50 17.71 41.39
N LEU A 720 -8.32 18.42 42.15
CA LEU A 720 -8.28 19.88 42.24
C LEU A 720 -6.93 20.37 42.77
N GLU A 721 -6.38 19.68 43.78
CA GLU A 721 -5.05 19.97 44.31
C GLU A 721 -3.95 19.79 43.25
N THR A 722 -3.99 18.68 42.51
CA THR A 722 -2.99 18.36 41.46
C THR A 722 -3.06 19.35 40.31
N ILE A 723 -4.27 19.71 39.85
CA ILE A 723 -4.48 20.69 38.78
C ILE A 723 -4.01 22.08 39.23
N SER A 724 -4.36 22.50 40.46
CA SER A 724 -3.96 23.81 40.99
C SER A 724 -2.44 23.94 41.11
N ARG A 725 -1.77 22.89 41.61
CA ARG A 725 -0.30 22.83 41.67
C ARG A 725 0.33 22.91 40.28
N GLY A 726 -0.21 22.15 39.32
CA GLY A 726 0.28 22.19 37.94
C GLY A 726 0.04 23.54 37.24
N TYR A 727 -1.09 24.20 37.52
CA TYR A 727 -1.38 25.54 37.03
C TYR A 727 -0.41 26.56 37.61
N GLN A 728 -0.11 26.50 38.91
CA GLN A 728 0.86 27.38 39.54
C GLN A 728 2.24 27.23 38.88
N GLY A 729 2.70 25.99 38.66
CA GLY A 729 3.95 25.73 37.94
C GLY A 729 3.95 26.31 36.51
N CYS A 730 2.83 26.23 35.78
CA CYS A 730 2.71 26.88 34.46
C CYS A 730 2.79 28.41 34.56
N HIS A 731 2.13 29.03 35.54
CA HIS A 731 2.15 30.49 35.73
C HIS A 731 3.55 31.00 36.06
N GLU A 732 4.31 30.28 36.89
CA GLU A 732 5.71 30.59 37.19
C GLU A 732 6.59 30.58 35.93
N LYS A 733 6.45 29.55 35.08
CA LYS A 733 7.18 29.49 33.80
C LYS A 733 6.79 30.62 32.84
N ILE A 734 5.50 30.97 32.78
CA ILE A 734 5.03 32.12 31.99
C ILE A 734 5.60 33.44 32.53
N LYS A 735 5.67 33.60 33.85
CA LYS A 735 6.28 34.76 34.49
C LYS A 735 7.76 34.88 34.13
N PHE A 736 8.54 33.81 34.25
CA PHE A 736 9.94 33.80 33.84
C PHE A 736 10.14 34.09 32.35
N PHE A 737 9.23 33.62 31.49
CA PHE A 737 9.25 33.94 30.07
C PHE A 737 9.01 35.45 29.83
N ASN A 738 8.01 36.03 30.50
CA ASN A 738 7.69 37.45 30.36
C ASN A 738 8.80 38.37 30.91
N GLU A 739 9.50 37.93 31.96
CA GLU A 739 10.68 38.61 32.53
C GLU A 739 11.97 38.37 31.73
N GLY A 740 11.95 37.50 30.70
CA GLY A 740 13.13 37.12 29.92
C GLY A 740 14.15 36.26 30.66
N LYS A 741 13.80 35.70 31.83
CA LYS A 741 14.65 34.85 32.68
C LYS A 741 14.59 33.37 32.34
N LEU A 742 13.68 32.96 31.43
CA LEU A 742 13.56 31.56 31.03
C LEU A 742 14.76 31.14 30.19
N GLN A 743 15.52 30.15 30.68
CA GLN A 743 16.63 29.57 29.94
C GLN A 743 16.11 28.72 28.77
N PRO A 744 16.50 29.00 27.52
CA PRO A 744 16.06 28.22 26.37
C PRO A 744 16.68 26.82 26.39
N GLU A 745 15.88 25.81 26.10
CA GLU A 745 16.36 24.44 25.89
C GLU A 745 17.21 24.36 24.61
N THR A 746 18.11 23.38 24.57
CA THR A 746 19.03 23.22 23.44
C THR A 746 18.28 22.99 22.12
N GLY A 747 18.44 23.92 21.18
CA GLY A 747 17.80 23.86 19.86
C GLY A 747 16.41 24.49 19.79
N CYS A 748 15.88 24.99 20.90
CA CYS A 748 14.60 25.70 20.97
C CYS A 748 14.82 27.21 21.11
N ASP A 749 13.88 28.00 20.60
CA ASP A 749 13.75 29.39 21.05
C ASP A 749 13.09 29.46 22.45
N ALA A 750 13.10 30.63 23.09
CA ALA A 750 12.52 30.78 24.43
C ALA A 750 10.99 30.49 24.45
N ALA A 751 10.28 30.73 23.35
CA ALA A 751 8.84 30.49 23.26
C ALA A 751 8.52 29.00 23.06
N GLN A 752 9.30 28.29 22.24
CA GLN A 752 9.24 26.85 22.03
C GLN A 752 9.61 26.11 23.31
N THR A 753 10.64 26.59 24.03
CA THR A 753 11.01 26.06 25.35
C THR A 753 9.85 26.18 26.33
N LEU A 754 9.20 27.35 26.40
CA LEU A 754 8.02 27.54 27.23
C LEU A 754 6.89 26.56 26.86
N GLU A 755 6.60 26.39 25.56
CA GLU A 755 5.56 25.46 25.11
C GLU A 755 5.90 24.00 25.46
N ALA A 756 7.15 23.59 25.34
CA ALA A 756 7.62 22.25 25.70
C ALA A 756 7.48 21.99 27.20
N GLU A 757 7.97 22.91 28.04
CA GLU A 757 7.88 22.79 29.50
C GLU A 757 6.43 22.77 29.98
N ILE A 758 5.57 23.68 29.48
CA ILE A 758 4.14 23.68 29.82
C ILE A 758 3.48 22.37 29.40
N THR A 759 3.71 21.92 28.16
CA THR A 759 3.10 20.67 27.67
C THR A 759 3.53 19.47 28.51
N ARG A 760 4.80 19.42 28.94
CA ARG A 760 5.31 18.38 29.85
C ARG A 760 4.58 18.40 31.19
N ILE A 761 4.43 19.58 31.80
CA ILE A 761 3.70 19.73 33.07
C ILE A 761 2.24 19.27 32.92
N LEU A 762 1.55 19.70 31.86
CA LEU A 762 0.14 19.37 31.63
C LEU A 762 -0.09 17.87 31.34
N ASN A 763 0.84 17.21 30.64
CA ASN A 763 0.78 15.76 30.45
C ASN A 763 0.98 15.00 31.76
N ASN A 764 1.91 15.46 32.61
CA ASN A 764 2.13 14.86 33.93
C ASN A 764 0.88 14.97 34.82
N ILE A 765 0.14 16.09 34.78
CA ILE A 765 -1.12 16.25 35.53
C ILE A 765 -2.11 15.15 35.16
N ARG A 766 -2.31 14.89 33.86
CA ARG A 766 -3.23 13.85 33.38
C ARG A 766 -2.78 12.45 33.83
N ASP A 767 -1.48 12.18 33.77
CA ASP A 767 -0.95 10.86 34.12
C ASP A 767 -0.98 10.61 35.64
N GLU A 768 -0.76 11.63 36.48
CA GLU A 768 -0.91 11.55 37.93
C GLU A 768 -2.36 11.35 38.35
N THR A 769 -3.27 12.20 37.85
CA THR A 769 -4.70 12.09 38.13
C THR A 769 -5.28 10.76 37.64
N GLY A 770 -4.83 10.27 36.48
CA GLY A 770 -5.19 8.95 35.97
C GLY A 770 -4.72 7.80 36.87
N LYS A 771 -3.48 7.86 37.40
CA LYS A 771 -2.98 6.83 38.34
C LYS A 771 -3.77 6.80 39.64
N VAL A 772 -4.16 7.97 40.16
CA VAL A 772 -5.00 8.05 41.38
C VAL A 772 -6.38 7.46 41.09
N CYS A 773 -7.02 7.87 39.98
CA CYS A 773 -8.32 7.36 39.55
C CYS A 773 -8.32 5.83 39.45
N MET A 774 -7.35 5.23 38.76
CA MET A 774 -7.29 3.78 38.57
C MET A 774 -7.07 2.97 39.86
N LYS A 775 -6.47 3.57 40.90
CA LYS A 775 -6.27 2.92 42.21
C LYS A 775 -7.53 2.95 43.07
N GLU A 776 -8.35 3.98 42.89
CA GLU A 776 -9.52 4.22 43.71
C GLU A 776 -10.77 3.49 43.21
N LEU A 777 -10.86 3.27 41.90
CA LEU A 777 -11.98 2.54 41.32
C LEU A 777 -12.10 1.13 41.91
N HIS A 778 -13.33 0.77 42.28
CA HIS A 778 -13.62 -0.56 42.79
C HIS A 778 -13.31 -1.63 41.73
N TRP A 779 -12.81 -2.79 42.15
CA TRP A 779 -12.40 -3.87 41.25
C TRP A 779 -13.55 -4.47 40.41
N ARG A 780 -14.81 -4.30 40.84
CA ARG A 780 -16.02 -4.68 40.07
C ARG A 780 -16.45 -3.64 39.03
N ASN A 781 -15.81 -2.47 38.99
CA ASN A 781 -16.21 -1.40 38.08
C ASN A 781 -16.11 -1.85 36.61
N SER A 782 -17.18 -1.69 35.84
CA SER A 782 -17.30 -2.24 34.48
C SER A 782 -16.25 -1.69 33.50
N PRO A 783 -16.05 -0.36 33.36
CA PRO A 783 -14.93 0.21 32.60
C PRO A 783 -13.55 -0.31 33.00
N LEU A 784 -13.31 -0.50 34.30
CA LEU A 784 -12.03 -1.01 34.79
C LEU A 784 -11.80 -2.44 34.29
N ILE A 785 -12.81 -3.31 34.39
CA ILE A 785 -12.77 -4.69 33.89
C ILE A 785 -12.53 -4.71 32.38
N MET A 786 -13.26 -3.89 31.60
CA MET A 786 -13.09 -3.82 30.13
C MET A 786 -11.66 -3.39 29.74
N SER A 787 -11.09 -2.44 30.48
CA SER A 787 -9.71 -1.98 30.27
C SER A 787 -8.66 -3.04 30.66
N GLN A 788 -8.89 -3.78 31.76
CA GLN A 788 -8.00 -4.83 32.23
C GLN A 788 -8.01 -6.05 31.30
N CYS A 789 -9.18 -6.55 30.91
CA CYS A 789 -9.30 -7.68 29.97
C CYS A 789 -8.90 -7.28 28.54
N GLY A 790 -8.95 -5.99 28.22
CA GLY A 790 -8.59 -5.46 26.90
C GLY A 790 -9.68 -5.60 25.85
N SER A 791 -10.95 -5.73 26.25
CA SER A 791 -12.10 -5.80 25.34
C SER A 791 -12.29 -4.48 24.60
N LYS A 792 -12.54 -3.39 25.34
CA LYS A 792 -12.66 -2.03 24.82
C LYS A 792 -12.25 -1.01 25.88
N GLY A 793 -11.68 0.10 25.42
CA GLY A 793 -11.22 1.17 26.30
C GLY A 793 -9.79 0.98 26.81
N SER A 794 -9.26 2.07 27.36
CA SER A 794 -7.91 2.14 27.92
C SER A 794 -7.95 2.86 29.28
N PRO A 795 -6.90 2.75 30.11
CA PRO A 795 -6.81 3.55 31.34
C PRO A 795 -6.93 5.06 31.08
N ILE A 796 -6.50 5.53 29.90
CA ILE A 796 -6.64 6.93 29.49
C ILE A 796 -8.11 7.29 29.30
N ASN A 797 -8.90 6.44 28.63
CA ASN A 797 -10.32 6.71 28.40
C ASN A 797 -11.09 6.83 29.72
N ILE A 798 -10.80 5.95 30.69
CA ILE A 798 -11.40 6.00 32.03
C ILE A 798 -11.00 7.29 32.74
N SER A 799 -9.71 7.64 32.71
CA SER A 799 -9.22 8.89 33.30
C SER A 799 -9.90 10.13 32.69
N GLN A 800 -10.16 10.14 31.38
CA GLN A 800 -10.85 11.25 30.72
C GLN A 800 -12.33 11.37 31.10
N MET A 801 -13.00 10.24 31.32
CA MET A 801 -14.39 10.22 31.75
C MET A 801 -14.57 10.67 33.20
N ILE A 802 -13.66 10.27 34.09
CA ILE A 802 -13.79 10.43 35.54
C ILE A 802 -12.96 11.59 36.07
N ALA A 803 -11.66 11.62 35.78
CA ALA A 803 -10.70 12.55 36.36
C ALA A 803 -10.60 13.87 35.57
N CYS A 804 -9.93 13.89 34.43
CA CYS A 804 -9.82 15.06 33.55
C CYS A 804 -9.51 14.66 32.10
N VAL A 805 -10.02 15.42 31.12
CA VAL A 805 -9.77 15.14 29.69
C VAL A 805 -8.32 15.43 29.29
N GLY A 806 -7.74 16.52 29.81
CA GLY A 806 -6.35 16.93 29.59
C GLY A 806 -6.13 17.86 28.39
N GLN A 807 -4.87 18.04 28.00
CA GLN A 807 -4.48 18.97 26.93
C GLN A 807 -4.95 18.50 25.56
N GLN A 808 -5.67 19.37 24.84
CA GLN A 808 -6.04 19.17 23.44
C GLN A 808 -4.92 19.70 22.54
N SER A 809 -4.31 18.83 21.76
CA SER A 809 -3.27 19.19 20.79
C SER A 809 -3.88 19.35 19.40
N VAL A 810 -3.52 20.43 18.69
CA VAL A 810 -3.87 20.65 17.28
C VAL A 810 -2.58 20.75 16.47
N GLY A 811 -2.40 19.90 15.47
CA GLY A 811 -1.18 19.85 14.65
C GLY A 811 0.10 19.59 15.45
N GLY A 812 0.00 18.81 16.53
CA GLY A 812 1.11 18.50 17.44
C GLY A 812 1.53 19.64 18.38
N ARG A 813 0.75 20.74 18.45
CA ARG A 813 1.00 21.87 19.36
C ARG A 813 -0.25 22.17 20.19
N ARG A 814 -0.12 23.02 21.21
CA ARG A 814 -1.29 23.60 21.91
C ARG A 814 -2.11 24.47 20.96
N ALA A 815 -3.35 24.79 21.35
CA ALA A 815 -4.28 25.51 20.48
C ALA A 815 -3.65 26.80 19.90
N PRO A 816 -3.62 26.95 18.57
CA PRO A 816 -3.03 28.13 17.93
C PRO A 816 -3.88 29.38 18.21
N ASN A 817 -3.31 30.55 17.93
CA ASN A 817 -4.07 31.81 18.00
C ASN A 817 -4.97 31.90 16.77
N GLY A 818 -6.29 31.76 16.96
CA GLY A 818 -7.29 31.99 15.91
C GLY A 818 -7.64 33.47 15.73
N PHE A 819 -7.30 34.31 16.72
CA PHE A 819 -7.49 35.76 16.71
C PHE A 819 -6.16 36.48 16.96
N ILE A 820 -6.15 37.81 16.84
CA ILE A 820 -4.96 38.65 17.07
C ILE A 820 -4.41 38.39 18.48
N ASP A 821 -3.23 37.76 18.55
CA ASP A 821 -2.50 37.39 19.76
C ASP A 821 -3.27 36.52 20.79
N ARG A 822 -4.37 35.87 20.41
CA ARG A 822 -5.15 35.01 21.31
C ARG A 822 -5.89 33.89 20.59
N SER A 823 -6.24 32.85 21.33
CA SER A 823 -7.00 31.70 20.84
C SER A 823 -8.48 32.00 20.64
N LEU A 824 -9.13 32.60 21.64
CA LEU A 824 -10.54 32.98 21.66
C LEU A 824 -10.73 34.39 22.24
N PRO A 825 -11.84 35.09 21.91
CA PRO A 825 -12.12 36.44 22.43
C PRO A 825 -12.33 36.50 23.94
N HIS A 826 -12.71 35.38 24.56
CA HIS A 826 -12.92 35.24 26.00
C HIS A 826 -11.64 35.33 26.83
N PHE A 827 -10.47 35.20 26.20
CA PHE A 827 -9.18 35.31 26.87
C PHE A 827 -8.49 36.65 26.56
N PRO A 828 -7.68 37.18 27.51
CA PRO A 828 -6.86 38.35 27.27
C PRO A 828 -5.89 38.14 26.09
N ARG A 829 -5.49 39.24 25.45
CA ARG A 829 -4.46 39.20 24.41
C ARG A 829 -3.13 38.73 25.00
N LYS A 830 -2.36 37.95 24.23
CA LYS A 830 -1.09 37.34 24.61
C LYS A 830 -1.17 36.34 25.78
N ALA A 831 -2.37 35.93 26.18
CA ALA A 831 -2.54 34.91 27.22
C ALA A 831 -1.96 33.56 26.77
N LYS A 832 -1.03 33.02 27.58
CA LYS A 832 -0.39 31.71 27.38
C LYS A 832 -0.76 30.67 28.44
N THR A 833 -1.75 30.99 29.29
CA THR A 833 -2.20 30.11 30.37
C THR A 833 -2.75 28.78 29.83
N PRO A 834 -2.75 27.70 30.62
CA PRO A 834 -3.25 26.39 30.18
C PRO A 834 -4.67 26.44 29.61
N ALA A 835 -5.61 27.04 30.33
CA ALA A 835 -7.02 27.16 29.92
C ALA A 835 -7.18 27.96 28.61
N ALA A 836 -6.42 29.05 28.42
CA ALA A 836 -6.47 29.86 27.20
C ALA A 836 -5.95 29.12 25.96
N LYS A 837 -5.31 27.95 26.12
CA LYS A 837 -4.63 27.23 25.03
C LYS A 837 -5.06 25.77 24.95
N GLY A 838 -6.28 25.47 25.42
CA GLY A 838 -6.92 24.17 25.19
C GLY A 838 -6.60 23.09 26.21
N PHE A 839 -6.17 23.43 27.43
CA PHE A 839 -6.21 22.47 28.53
C PHE A 839 -7.63 22.34 29.07
N VAL A 840 -8.16 21.11 29.08
CA VAL A 840 -9.49 20.79 29.59
C VAL A 840 -9.33 20.13 30.96
N ALA A 841 -9.69 20.87 32.01
CA ALA A 841 -9.54 20.44 33.40
C ALA A 841 -10.70 19.55 33.85
N ASN A 842 -11.88 19.77 33.28
CA ASN A 842 -13.07 18.98 33.53
C ASN A 842 -12.99 17.59 32.89
N SER A 843 -13.75 16.65 33.44
CA SER A 843 -13.98 15.33 32.86
C SER A 843 -15.28 15.32 32.06
N PHE A 844 -15.54 14.25 31.30
CA PHE A 844 -16.83 14.11 30.61
C PHE A 844 -18.00 13.97 31.60
N TYR A 845 -17.76 13.40 32.78
CA TYR A 845 -18.76 13.32 33.85
C TYR A 845 -19.12 14.70 34.41
N SER A 846 -18.12 15.54 34.72
CA SER A 846 -18.39 16.87 35.29
C SER A 846 -19.00 17.85 34.28
N GLY A 847 -18.85 17.58 32.98
CA GLY A 847 -19.28 18.46 31.89
C GLY A 847 -18.22 19.50 31.53
N LEU A 848 -18.11 19.80 30.24
CA LEU A 848 -17.14 20.76 29.71
C LEU A 848 -17.70 22.18 29.72
N THR A 849 -16.85 23.16 30.04
CA THR A 849 -17.20 24.58 29.84
C THR A 849 -17.24 24.93 28.34
N ALA A 850 -17.87 26.04 27.96
CA ALA A 850 -18.01 26.42 26.55
C ALA A 850 -16.66 26.57 25.82
N THR A 851 -15.65 27.15 26.49
CA THR A 851 -14.30 27.30 25.92
C THR A 851 -13.57 25.96 25.81
N GLU A 852 -13.68 25.10 26.82
CA GLU A 852 -13.12 23.74 26.79
C GLU A 852 -13.76 22.88 25.70
N PHE A 853 -15.09 22.94 25.57
CA PHE A 853 -15.85 22.23 24.53
C PHE A 853 -15.38 22.63 23.13
N PHE A 854 -15.17 23.92 22.90
CA PHE A 854 -14.66 24.40 21.61
C PHE A 854 -13.26 23.83 21.31
N PHE A 855 -12.33 23.89 22.28
CA PHE A 855 -10.99 23.34 22.10
C PHE A 855 -10.98 21.82 21.91
N HIS A 856 -11.84 21.10 22.63
CA HIS A 856 -12.03 19.67 22.45
C HIS A 856 -12.54 19.34 21.05
N THR A 857 -13.53 20.10 20.57
CA THR A 857 -14.08 19.96 19.22
C THR A 857 -13.03 20.23 18.14
N MET A 858 -12.14 21.20 18.33
CA MET A 858 -11.03 21.45 17.41
C MET A 858 -10.11 20.23 17.28
N GLY A 859 -9.69 19.64 18.40
CA GLY A 859 -8.85 18.42 18.39
C GLY A 859 -9.57 17.22 17.78
N GLY A 860 -10.87 17.05 18.09
CA GLY A 860 -11.68 15.98 17.52
C GLY A 860 -11.84 16.09 15.99
N ARG A 861 -12.07 17.32 15.47
CA ARG A 861 -12.24 17.56 14.04
C ARG A 861 -10.96 17.29 13.24
N GLU A 862 -9.79 17.57 13.79
CA GLU A 862 -8.51 17.23 13.15
C GLU A 862 -8.41 15.71 12.92
N GLY A 863 -8.70 14.90 13.95
CA GLY A 863 -8.67 13.44 13.82
C GLY A 863 -9.66 12.89 12.78
N LEU A 864 -10.86 13.47 12.69
CA LEU A 864 -11.87 13.11 11.70
C LEU A 864 -11.43 13.45 10.27
N VAL A 865 -10.91 14.67 10.06
CA VAL A 865 -10.42 15.12 8.75
C VAL A 865 -9.21 14.30 8.31
N ASP A 866 -8.29 13.99 9.23
CA ASP A 866 -7.13 13.16 8.96
C ASP A 866 -7.52 11.77 8.45
N THR A 867 -8.57 11.18 9.03
CA THR A 867 -9.12 9.89 8.58
C THR A 867 -9.65 9.99 7.14
N ALA A 868 -10.35 11.07 6.79
CA ALA A 868 -10.91 11.27 5.45
C ALA A 868 -9.84 11.55 4.38
N VAL A 869 -8.83 12.38 4.67
CA VAL A 869 -7.80 12.77 3.69
C VAL A 869 -6.77 11.66 3.49
N LYS A 870 -6.29 11.06 4.58
CA LYS A 870 -5.14 10.15 4.53
C LYS A 870 -5.48 8.76 3.99
N THR A 871 -6.76 8.36 3.97
CA THR A 871 -7.23 7.12 3.34
C THR A 871 -7.01 7.11 1.82
N ALA A 872 -7.19 8.25 1.15
CA ALA A 872 -6.95 8.36 -0.29
C ALA A 872 -5.45 8.23 -0.63
N ASP A 873 -4.59 8.88 0.15
CA ASP A 873 -3.14 8.86 -0.05
C ASP A 873 -2.54 7.47 0.18
N THR A 874 -2.96 6.79 1.24
CA THR A 874 -2.52 5.43 1.58
C THR A 874 -3.01 4.40 0.56
N GLY A 875 -4.26 4.53 0.09
CA GLY A 875 -4.78 3.69 -1.00
C GLY A 875 -4.01 3.88 -2.32
N TYR A 876 -3.65 5.12 -2.66
CA TYR A 876 -2.82 5.40 -3.83
C TYR A 876 -1.40 4.81 -3.70
N MET A 877 -0.80 4.94 -2.52
CA MET A 877 0.52 4.37 -2.22
C MET A 877 0.50 2.84 -2.33
N SER A 878 -0.45 2.17 -1.68
CA SER A 878 -0.60 0.71 -1.73
C SER A 878 -0.77 0.21 -3.18
N ARG A 879 -1.62 0.87 -3.97
CA ARG A 879 -1.81 0.53 -5.39
C ARG A 879 -0.50 0.63 -6.20
N ARG A 880 0.33 1.64 -5.93
CA ARG A 880 1.62 1.80 -6.62
C ARG A 880 2.61 0.70 -6.24
N LEU A 881 2.64 0.31 -4.96
CA LEU A 881 3.47 -0.79 -4.49
C LEU A 881 3.05 -2.11 -5.13
N ILE A 882 1.75 -2.41 -5.17
CA ILE A 882 1.23 -3.62 -5.83
C ILE A 882 1.67 -3.66 -7.29
N LYS A 883 1.51 -2.57 -8.04
CA LYS A 883 1.90 -2.53 -9.46
C LYS A 883 3.40 -2.69 -9.71
N ALA A 884 4.25 -2.41 -8.71
CA ALA A 884 5.69 -2.61 -8.83
C ALA A 884 6.13 -4.03 -8.43
N LEU A 885 5.34 -4.73 -7.60
CA LEU A 885 5.72 -6.00 -6.98
C LEU A 885 4.82 -7.18 -7.36
N GLU A 886 3.74 -6.97 -8.15
CA GLU A 886 2.77 -8.02 -8.49
C GLU A 886 3.37 -9.20 -9.25
N ASP A 887 4.43 -8.96 -10.02
CA ASP A 887 5.10 -9.97 -10.85
C ASP A 887 6.16 -10.79 -10.09
N LEU A 888 6.41 -10.50 -8.81
CA LEU A 888 7.43 -11.20 -8.03
C LEU A 888 6.86 -12.45 -7.36
N SER A 889 7.37 -13.61 -7.77
CA SER A 889 7.02 -14.92 -7.22
C SER A 889 8.27 -15.73 -6.86
N ILE A 890 8.09 -16.68 -5.97
CA ILE A 890 9.13 -17.66 -5.62
C ILE A 890 9.07 -18.80 -6.62
N HIS A 891 10.22 -19.15 -7.18
CA HIS A 891 10.37 -20.27 -8.09
C HIS A 891 10.77 -21.55 -7.35
N TYR A 892 10.67 -22.69 -8.03
CA TYR A 892 10.98 -24.01 -7.45
C TYR A 892 12.46 -24.19 -7.07
N ASP A 893 13.34 -23.30 -7.50
CA ASP A 893 14.75 -23.25 -7.14
C ASP A 893 15.03 -22.31 -5.96
N ASP A 894 14.00 -21.99 -5.17
CA ASP A 894 14.02 -21.06 -4.02
C ASP A 894 14.41 -19.61 -4.32
N THR A 895 14.51 -19.24 -5.61
CA THR A 895 14.81 -17.88 -6.04
C THR A 895 13.53 -17.04 -6.18
N VAL A 896 13.65 -15.73 -5.89
CA VAL A 896 12.58 -14.75 -6.18
C VAL A 896 12.89 -14.10 -7.52
N ARG A 897 11.99 -14.27 -8.50
CA ARG A 897 12.19 -13.69 -9.84
C ARG A 897 11.02 -12.82 -10.26
N SER A 898 11.31 -11.91 -11.19
CA SER A 898 10.29 -11.15 -11.92
C SER A 898 9.69 -11.96 -13.07
N ALA A 899 8.60 -11.47 -13.66
CA ALA A 899 8.01 -12.04 -14.88
C ALA A 899 8.99 -12.12 -16.08
N SER A 900 10.05 -11.30 -16.11
CA SER A 900 11.10 -11.37 -17.13
C SER A 900 12.17 -12.44 -16.84
N GLY A 901 12.08 -13.15 -15.73
CA GLY A 901 13.06 -14.14 -15.28
C GLY A 901 14.28 -13.55 -14.57
N CYS A 902 14.29 -12.24 -14.28
CA CYS A 902 15.37 -11.59 -13.54
C CYS A 902 15.30 -11.98 -12.07
N VAL A 903 16.42 -12.45 -11.51
CA VAL A 903 16.53 -12.82 -10.09
C VAL A 903 16.65 -11.55 -9.26
N VAL A 904 15.72 -11.34 -8.33
CA VAL A 904 15.74 -10.24 -7.36
C VAL A 904 16.42 -10.68 -6.06
N GLN A 905 16.13 -11.90 -5.61
CA GLN A 905 16.78 -12.52 -4.46
C GLN A 905 17.09 -13.98 -4.79
N PHE A 906 18.29 -14.45 -4.42
CA PHE A 906 18.66 -15.86 -4.58
C PHE A 906 17.94 -16.77 -3.60
N ARG A 907 17.58 -16.22 -2.43
CA ARG A 907 16.76 -16.88 -1.42
C ARG A 907 15.90 -15.81 -0.78
N TYR A 908 14.61 -16.09 -0.62
CA TYR A 908 13.69 -15.12 -0.04
C TYR A 908 14.13 -14.72 1.38
N GLY A 909 14.30 -13.42 1.65
CA GLY A 909 14.67 -12.91 2.98
C GLY A 909 16.01 -13.40 3.53
N ASP A 910 16.89 -13.94 2.68
CA ASP A 910 18.15 -14.64 3.03
C ASP A 910 17.99 -15.90 3.89
N ASP A 911 16.80 -16.19 4.44
CA ASP A 911 16.50 -17.36 5.27
C ASP A 911 15.57 -18.37 4.58
N GLY A 912 14.82 -17.97 3.54
CA GLY A 912 13.87 -18.81 2.80
C GLY A 912 12.63 -19.18 3.59
N MET A 913 12.28 -18.40 4.62
CA MET A 913 11.23 -18.75 5.57
C MET A 913 9.97 -17.90 5.37
N ASP A 914 8.80 -18.45 5.69
CA ASP A 914 7.51 -17.75 5.55
C ASP A 914 7.18 -16.92 6.82
N PRO A 915 7.01 -15.59 6.69
CA PRO A 915 6.64 -14.71 7.81
C PRO A 915 5.34 -15.10 8.52
N ALA A 916 4.40 -15.76 7.84
CA ALA A 916 3.11 -16.17 8.41
C ALA A 916 3.23 -17.25 9.49
N TYR A 917 4.27 -18.08 9.43
CA TYR A 917 4.48 -19.22 10.35
C TYR A 917 5.50 -18.95 11.47
N MET A 918 6.01 -17.73 11.58
CA MET A 918 7.02 -17.33 12.56
C MET A 918 6.49 -17.29 14.00
N GLU A 919 7.15 -18.00 14.91
CA GLU A 919 6.70 -18.14 16.31
C GLU A 919 7.28 -17.10 17.25
N GLY A 920 8.54 -16.73 17.06
CA GLY A 920 9.24 -15.81 17.93
C GLY A 920 8.78 -14.36 17.76
N LYS A 921 8.88 -13.59 18.87
CA LYS A 921 8.62 -12.15 18.89
C LYS A 921 9.59 -11.35 18.02
N ASN A 922 10.83 -11.82 17.91
CA ASN A 922 11.88 -11.21 17.09
C ASN A 922 11.87 -11.70 15.63
N GLY A 923 10.83 -12.42 15.20
CA GLY A 923 10.81 -13.08 13.89
C GLY A 923 11.57 -14.41 13.85
N ALA A 924 11.95 -14.96 15.01
CA ALA A 924 12.57 -16.28 15.05
C ALA A 924 11.57 -17.38 14.62
N PRO A 925 12.04 -18.42 13.89
CA PRO A 925 11.16 -19.44 13.37
C PRO A 925 10.50 -20.24 14.49
N LEU A 926 11.23 -20.61 15.55
CA LEU A 926 10.74 -21.46 16.63
C LEU A 926 10.83 -20.78 18.00
N ASN A 927 9.96 -21.18 18.92
CA ASN A 927 10.07 -20.87 20.34
C ASN A 927 10.49 -22.15 21.10
N PHE A 928 11.79 -22.26 21.41
CA PHE A 928 12.38 -23.46 21.98
C PHE A 928 11.84 -23.77 23.38
N ASP A 929 11.71 -22.77 24.26
CA ASP A 929 11.18 -22.93 25.63
C ASP A 929 9.82 -23.62 25.63
N ARG A 930 8.91 -23.13 24.77
CA ARG A 930 7.56 -23.69 24.65
C ARG A 930 7.55 -25.10 24.06
N LEU A 931 8.35 -25.34 23.02
CA LEU A 931 8.44 -26.67 22.40
C LEU A 931 9.01 -27.70 23.37
N PHE A 932 9.94 -27.28 24.21
CA PHE A 932 10.51 -28.12 25.25
C PHE A 932 9.49 -28.46 26.34
N LEU A 933 8.70 -27.48 26.80
CA LEU A 933 7.56 -27.72 27.68
C LEU A 933 6.55 -28.70 27.06
N LYS A 934 6.24 -28.54 25.77
CA LYS A 934 5.36 -29.47 25.03
C LYS A 934 5.93 -30.88 24.99
N ALA A 935 7.21 -31.04 24.70
CA ALA A 935 7.86 -32.36 24.66
C ALA A 935 7.82 -33.05 26.03
N LYS A 936 8.15 -32.32 27.10
CA LYS A 936 8.05 -32.82 28.50
C LYS A 936 6.63 -33.21 28.89
N ALA A 937 5.62 -32.47 28.42
CA ALA A 937 4.22 -32.74 28.71
C ALA A 937 3.66 -33.93 27.90
N THR A 938 4.06 -34.06 26.63
CA THR A 938 3.60 -35.14 25.74
C THR A 938 4.19 -36.49 26.14
N CYS A 939 5.45 -36.50 26.57
CA CYS A 939 6.15 -37.67 27.08
C CYS A 939 6.43 -37.49 28.57
N PRO A 940 5.49 -37.82 29.48
CA PRO A 940 5.76 -37.74 30.91
C PRO A 940 6.94 -38.64 31.29
N ALA A 941 7.77 -38.19 32.22
CA ALA A 941 9.03 -38.87 32.54
C ALA A 941 8.83 -40.31 33.07
N GLY A 942 7.71 -40.58 33.75
CA GLY A 942 7.43 -41.88 34.38
C GLY A 942 8.56 -42.32 35.34
N GLY A 943 8.68 -43.63 35.56
CA GLY A 943 9.80 -44.24 36.29
C GLY A 943 11.15 -44.21 35.55
N ASN A 944 11.22 -43.66 34.34
CA ASN A 944 12.42 -43.75 33.48
C ASN A 944 13.60 -42.92 34.02
N ALA A 945 14.83 -43.39 33.79
CA ALA A 945 16.05 -42.69 34.17
C ALA A 945 16.22 -41.35 33.42
N CYS A 946 16.75 -40.34 34.11
CA CYS A 946 17.11 -39.06 33.52
C CYS A 946 18.54 -39.07 32.99
N LEU A 947 18.78 -38.33 31.91
CA LEU A 947 20.11 -38.22 31.31
C LEU A 947 21.06 -37.37 32.17
N SER A 948 22.35 -37.71 32.14
CA SER A 948 23.42 -36.84 32.64
C SER A 948 23.70 -35.67 31.68
N PRO A 949 24.26 -34.54 32.13
CA PRO A 949 24.57 -33.41 31.24
C PRO A 949 25.51 -33.82 30.09
N SER A 950 26.48 -34.70 30.36
CA SER A 950 27.38 -35.26 29.34
C SER A 950 26.63 -36.08 28.28
N GLU A 951 25.70 -36.95 28.70
CA GLU A 951 24.87 -37.75 27.79
C GLU A 951 23.92 -36.88 26.96
N VAL A 952 23.39 -35.79 27.52
CA VAL A 952 22.59 -34.81 26.77
C VAL A 952 23.45 -34.18 25.67
N SER A 953 24.65 -33.70 26.01
CA SER A 953 25.57 -33.11 25.04
C SER A 953 25.96 -34.09 23.93
N GLU A 954 26.33 -35.33 24.26
CA GLU A 954 26.70 -36.34 23.28
C GLU A 954 25.57 -36.65 22.29
N ARG A 955 24.35 -36.83 22.82
CA ARG A 955 23.18 -37.16 21.99
C ARG A 955 22.71 -35.98 21.13
N VAL A 956 22.89 -34.75 21.61
CA VAL A 956 22.65 -33.53 20.84
C VAL A 956 23.68 -33.40 19.72
N GLU A 957 24.97 -33.60 20.01
CA GLU A 957 26.02 -33.49 18.99
C GLU A 957 25.89 -34.56 17.90
N SER A 958 25.55 -35.79 18.30
CA SER A 958 25.21 -36.87 17.36
C SER A 958 24.06 -36.45 16.42
N ARG A 959 22.93 -35.97 16.96
CA ARG A 959 21.80 -35.54 16.11
C ARG A 959 22.11 -34.32 15.24
N LEU A 960 22.91 -33.37 15.74
CA LEU A 960 23.32 -32.17 14.98
C LEU A 960 24.33 -32.48 13.86
N SER A 961 24.95 -33.65 13.87
CA SER A 961 25.90 -34.09 12.84
C SER A 961 25.24 -34.75 11.62
N GLU A 962 23.96 -35.07 11.71
CA GLU A 962 23.19 -35.68 10.61
C GLU A 962 22.99 -34.70 9.43
N ASP A 963 22.83 -35.28 8.23
CA ASP A 963 22.76 -34.53 6.97
C ASP A 963 21.60 -33.54 6.91
N ASP A 964 20.46 -33.84 7.54
CA ASP A 964 19.27 -32.97 7.59
C ASP A 964 19.53 -31.63 8.31
N MET A 965 20.53 -31.58 9.20
CA MET A 965 20.97 -30.40 9.93
C MET A 965 22.07 -29.61 9.23
N THR A 966 22.50 -30.03 8.04
CA THR A 966 23.43 -29.29 7.19
C THR A 966 22.69 -28.25 6.33
N PRO A 967 23.39 -27.22 5.79
CA PRO A 967 22.81 -26.30 4.82
C PRO A 967 22.25 -26.98 3.58
N GLU A 968 22.87 -28.09 3.16
CA GLU A 968 22.44 -28.92 2.03
C GLU A 968 21.17 -29.72 2.37
N GLY A 969 21.05 -30.22 3.61
CA GLY A 969 19.82 -30.80 4.17
C GLY A 969 18.71 -29.78 4.43
N GLY A 970 19.03 -28.48 4.36
CA GLY A 970 18.06 -27.39 4.32
C GLY A 970 17.90 -26.62 5.63
N CYS A 971 18.73 -26.88 6.63
CA CYS A 971 18.81 -26.14 7.90
C CYS A 971 19.87 -25.02 7.82
N SER A 972 19.55 -23.80 8.28
CA SER A 972 20.53 -22.71 8.24
C SER A 972 21.60 -22.85 9.34
N VAL A 973 22.82 -22.38 9.07
CA VAL A 973 23.91 -22.36 10.07
C VAL A 973 23.50 -21.54 11.31
N ALA A 974 22.79 -20.43 11.10
CA ALA A 974 22.28 -19.60 12.19
C ALA A 974 21.28 -20.35 13.08
N PHE A 975 20.40 -21.17 12.48
CA PHE A 975 19.47 -22.01 13.23
C PHE A 975 20.20 -23.07 14.05
N LYS A 976 21.16 -23.78 13.44
CA LYS A 976 21.99 -24.77 14.13
C LYS A 976 22.72 -24.17 15.34
N ASN A 977 23.32 -23.00 15.17
CA ASN A 977 24.01 -22.29 16.25
C ASN A 977 23.04 -21.84 17.36
N SER A 978 21.90 -21.24 16.99
CA SER A 978 20.89 -20.82 17.98
C SER A 978 20.32 -22.01 18.76
N PHE A 979 20.14 -23.15 18.09
CA PHE A 979 19.61 -24.35 18.71
C PHE A 979 20.64 -25.00 19.65
N LYS A 980 21.93 -25.04 19.23
CA LYS A 980 23.03 -25.48 20.08
C LYS A 980 23.18 -24.58 21.32
N CYS A 981 23.17 -23.25 21.16
CA CYS A 981 23.25 -22.33 22.29
C CYS A 981 22.14 -22.55 23.32
N PHE A 982 20.89 -22.78 22.87
CA PHE A 982 19.77 -23.07 23.77
C PHE A 982 20.00 -24.36 24.58
N LEU A 983 20.48 -25.41 23.92
CA LEU A 983 20.76 -26.70 24.56
C LEU A 983 21.97 -26.60 25.50
N ASP A 984 23.01 -25.86 25.13
CA ASP A 984 24.18 -25.62 25.98
C ASP A 984 23.80 -24.83 27.24
N ASP A 985 22.94 -23.81 27.11
CA ASP A 985 22.44 -23.05 28.26
C ASP A 985 21.54 -23.91 29.16
N TYR A 986 20.77 -24.84 28.57
CA TYR A 986 20.03 -25.84 29.34
C TYR A 986 20.97 -26.77 30.11
N VAL A 987 22.03 -27.27 29.46
CA VAL A 987 23.05 -28.13 30.10
C VAL A 987 23.74 -27.38 31.24
N LYS A 988 24.14 -26.12 31.05
CA LYS A 988 24.70 -25.26 32.11
C LYS A 988 23.73 -25.05 33.27
N SER A 989 22.43 -24.89 32.98
CA SER A 989 21.42 -24.79 34.03
C SER A 989 21.32 -26.10 34.81
N LEU A 990 21.37 -27.24 34.13
CA LEU A 990 21.33 -28.57 34.73
C LEU A 990 22.57 -28.85 35.60
N THR A 991 23.78 -28.52 35.13
CA THR A 991 25.03 -28.65 35.91
C THR A 991 24.99 -27.76 37.14
N LYS A 992 24.63 -26.48 37.00
CA LYS A 992 24.49 -25.56 38.13
C LYS A 992 23.48 -26.06 39.16
N THR A 993 22.36 -26.63 38.72
CA THR A 993 21.36 -27.21 39.63
C THR A 993 21.94 -28.40 40.40
N ARG A 994 22.72 -29.27 39.72
CA ARG A 994 23.41 -30.40 40.37
C ARG A 994 24.47 -29.94 41.37
N GLU A 995 25.33 -29.00 40.97
CA GLU A 995 26.39 -28.40 41.80
C GLU A 995 25.83 -27.70 43.04
N THR A 996 24.78 -26.90 42.88
CA THR A 996 24.12 -26.24 44.02
C THR A 996 23.54 -27.24 45.01
N LEU A 997 22.95 -28.34 44.53
CA LEU A 997 22.42 -29.39 45.40
C LEU A 997 23.54 -30.26 46.01
N GLU A 998 24.67 -30.43 45.32
CA GLU A 998 25.91 -31.05 45.84
C GLU A 998 26.49 -30.23 47.00
N SER A 999 26.54 -28.91 46.86
CA SER A 999 27.06 -27.99 47.90
C SER A 999 26.21 -27.93 49.17
N VAL A 1000 24.93 -28.33 49.09
CA VAL A 1000 24.02 -28.40 50.26
C VAL A 1000 24.20 -29.72 51.02
N GLU A 1001 24.69 -30.77 50.36
CA GLU A 1001 24.89 -32.11 50.91
C GLU A 1001 26.16 -32.22 51.77
N SER A 1002 27.18 -31.37 51.56
CA SER A 1002 28.34 -31.27 52.46
C SER A 1002 27.99 -30.83 53.89
N LEU A 1003 26.71 -30.51 54.18
CA LEU A 1003 26.17 -30.12 55.48
C LEU A 1003 25.21 -31.17 56.09
N ALA A 1004 24.80 -32.23 55.38
CA ALA A 1004 23.84 -33.23 55.87
C ALA A 1004 24.21 -34.65 55.39
N GLY A 1005 24.35 -35.61 56.31
CA GLY A 1005 24.95 -36.94 56.08
C GLY A 1005 24.32 -37.86 55.02
N GLU A 1006 25.05 -38.94 54.72
CA GLU A 1006 25.03 -39.79 53.51
C GLU A 1006 23.74 -40.58 53.16
N GLU A 1007 22.64 -40.47 53.91
CA GLU A 1007 21.42 -41.29 53.69
C GLU A 1007 20.44 -40.75 52.60
N ASN A 1008 20.76 -39.67 51.89
CA ASN A 1008 19.78 -38.92 51.07
C ASN A 1008 19.94 -38.97 49.52
N SER A 1009 20.83 -39.80 48.94
CA SER A 1009 21.16 -39.70 47.50
C SER A 1009 20.00 -40.03 46.54
N GLU A 1010 19.14 -41.01 46.86
CA GLU A 1010 17.97 -41.36 46.01
C GLU A 1010 16.90 -40.25 45.99
N ILE A 1011 16.69 -39.58 47.13
CA ILE A 1011 15.74 -38.46 47.23
C ILE A 1011 16.29 -37.26 46.44
N ARG A 1012 17.61 -37.04 46.50
CA ARG A 1012 18.32 -36.01 45.72
C ARG A 1012 18.17 -36.24 44.21
N GLU A 1013 18.39 -37.47 43.74
CA GLU A 1013 18.16 -37.80 42.33
C GLU A 1013 16.71 -37.59 41.90
N ARG A 1014 15.73 -37.94 42.75
CA ARG A 1014 14.31 -37.67 42.48
C ARG A 1014 13.99 -36.17 42.45
N VAL A 1015 14.59 -35.37 43.31
CA VAL A 1015 14.42 -33.91 43.35
C VAL A 1015 15.06 -33.25 42.12
N ILE A 1016 16.29 -33.62 41.77
CA ILE A 1016 16.99 -33.17 40.55
C ILE A 1016 16.16 -33.55 39.31
N LYS A 1017 15.67 -34.79 39.26
CA LYS A 1017 14.76 -35.28 38.22
C LYS A 1017 13.51 -34.43 38.08
N ASN A 1018 12.90 -34.01 39.19
CA ASN A 1018 11.69 -33.20 39.18
C ASN A 1018 11.92 -31.73 38.79
N ILE A 1019 13.08 -31.16 39.15
CA ILE A 1019 13.41 -29.75 38.86
C ILE A 1019 13.87 -29.57 37.41
N SER A 1020 14.88 -30.33 36.98
CA SER A 1020 15.58 -30.13 35.70
C SER A 1020 15.85 -31.41 34.92
N GLY A 1021 15.31 -32.56 35.34
CA GLY A 1021 15.46 -33.83 34.64
C GLY A 1021 14.88 -33.82 33.22
N VAL A 1022 15.55 -34.55 32.32
CA VAL A 1022 15.09 -34.86 30.96
C VAL A 1022 15.30 -36.34 30.71
N THR A 1023 14.28 -36.99 30.16
CA THR A 1023 14.38 -38.39 29.72
C THR A 1023 14.88 -38.47 28.26
N PRO A 1024 15.51 -39.60 27.86
CA PRO A 1024 15.98 -39.78 26.49
C PRO A 1024 14.89 -39.54 25.44
N LYS A 1025 13.68 -40.07 25.69
CA LYS A 1025 12.53 -39.95 24.79
C LYS A 1025 12.02 -38.51 24.67
N GLN A 1026 12.04 -37.73 25.76
CA GLN A 1026 11.66 -36.32 25.72
C GLN A 1026 12.64 -35.51 24.87
N LEU A 1027 13.94 -35.75 25.03
CA LEU A 1027 14.97 -35.08 24.25
C LEU A 1027 14.84 -35.43 22.77
N GLU A 1028 14.69 -36.70 22.43
CA GLU A 1028 14.51 -37.17 21.05
C GLU A 1028 13.27 -36.55 20.39
N VAL A 1029 12.11 -36.59 21.07
CA VAL A 1029 10.87 -35.98 20.57
C VAL A 1029 11.04 -34.47 20.40
N PHE A 1030 11.73 -33.79 21.31
CA PHE A 1030 12.01 -32.36 21.19
C PHE A 1030 12.89 -32.05 19.97
N LEU A 1031 14.01 -32.75 19.80
CA LEU A 1031 14.94 -32.57 18.68
C LEU A 1031 14.21 -32.79 17.34
N ASN A 1032 13.54 -33.93 17.17
CA ASN A 1032 12.82 -34.25 15.94
C ASN A 1032 11.66 -33.29 15.66
N THR A 1033 10.95 -32.83 16.70
CA THR A 1033 9.87 -31.84 16.54
C THR A 1033 10.42 -30.49 16.08
N CYS A 1034 11.53 -30.02 16.65
CA CYS A 1034 12.15 -28.75 16.26
C CYS A 1034 12.60 -28.78 14.79
N ILE A 1035 13.26 -29.86 14.37
CA ILE A 1035 13.77 -30.01 13.00
C ILE A 1035 12.61 -30.10 12.00
N SER A 1036 11.66 -31.02 12.20
CA SER A 1036 10.48 -31.17 11.34
C SER A 1036 9.71 -29.85 11.19
N ARG A 1037 9.52 -29.13 12.31
CA ARG A 1037 8.76 -27.87 12.32
C ARG A 1037 9.53 -26.71 11.70
N TYR A 1038 10.86 -26.76 11.64
CA TYR A 1038 11.66 -25.78 10.91
C TYR A 1038 11.47 -25.96 9.40
N HIS A 1039 11.52 -27.19 8.88
CA HIS A 1039 11.32 -27.46 7.45
C HIS A 1039 9.92 -27.07 6.96
N LEU A 1040 8.87 -27.30 7.78
CA LEU A 1040 7.49 -26.90 7.47
C LEU A 1040 7.28 -25.38 7.37
N LYS A 1041 8.26 -24.56 7.77
CA LYS A 1041 8.17 -23.09 7.74
C LYS A 1041 8.88 -22.45 6.56
N LYS A 1042 9.50 -23.27 5.71
CA LYS A 1042 10.03 -22.78 4.45
C LYS A 1042 8.90 -22.26 3.59
N ILE A 1043 9.18 -21.20 2.85
CA ILE A 1043 8.18 -20.60 1.97
C ILE A 1043 7.93 -21.50 0.77
N GLU A 1044 6.66 -21.65 0.38
CA GLU A 1044 6.27 -22.51 -0.73
C GLU A 1044 6.55 -21.85 -2.09
N ALA A 1045 7.07 -22.63 -3.04
CA ALA A 1045 7.24 -22.21 -4.42
C ALA A 1045 5.88 -21.88 -5.08
N GLY A 1046 5.88 -20.88 -5.96
CA GLY A 1046 4.67 -20.32 -6.59
C GLY A 1046 4.00 -19.22 -5.77
N THR A 1047 4.42 -18.98 -4.53
CA THR A 1047 3.86 -17.89 -3.70
C THR A 1047 4.13 -16.52 -4.32
N ALA A 1048 3.07 -15.73 -4.52
CA ALA A 1048 3.11 -14.36 -5.02
C ALA A 1048 3.60 -13.38 -3.93
N ILE A 1049 4.86 -13.53 -3.51
CA ILE A 1049 5.41 -12.87 -2.33
C ILE A 1049 5.50 -11.35 -2.48
N GLY A 1050 5.68 -10.83 -3.69
CA GLY A 1050 5.71 -9.39 -3.92
C GLY A 1050 4.37 -8.71 -3.68
N ALA A 1051 3.26 -9.34 -4.08
CA ALA A 1051 1.92 -8.86 -3.79
C ALA A 1051 1.61 -8.87 -2.28
N ILE A 1052 2.04 -9.93 -1.57
CA ILE A 1052 1.91 -10.03 -0.12
C ILE A 1052 2.72 -8.91 0.57
N GLY A 1053 3.99 -8.76 0.20
CA GLY A 1053 4.87 -7.71 0.74
C GLY A 1053 4.35 -6.29 0.49
N ALA A 1054 3.81 -6.03 -0.71
CA ALA A 1054 3.20 -4.74 -1.05
C ALA A 1054 2.04 -4.38 -0.11
N GLN A 1055 1.16 -5.35 0.18
CA GLN A 1055 0.03 -5.16 1.08
C GLN A 1055 0.48 -5.03 2.54
N SER A 1056 1.43 -5.85 2.98
CA SER A 1056 1.97 -5.82 4.35
C SER A 1056 2.67 -4.49 4.71
N ILE A 1057 3.20 -3.77 3.71
CA ILE A 1057 3.74 -2.41 3.88
C ILE A 1057 2.63 -1.35 3.75
N GLY A 1058 1.69 -1.54 2.82
CA GLY A 1058 0.59 -0.60 2.55
C GLY A 1058 -0.42 -0.48 3.69
N GLU A 1059 -0.82 -1.60 4.30
CA GLU A 1059 -1.84 -1.66 5.34
C GLU A 1059 -1.46 -0.86 6.61
N PRO A 1060 -0.27 -1.02 7.22
CA PRO A 1060 0.14 -0.20 8.37
C PRO A 1060 0.23 1.29 8.06
N GLY A 1061 0.40 1.64 6.77
CA GLY A 1061 0.36 3.02 6.30
C GLY A 1061 -0.92 3.73 6.69
N THR A 1062 -2.07 3.05 6.70
CA THR A 1062 -3.36 3.65 7.13
C THR A 1062 -3.41 3.90 8.65
N GLN A 1063 -2.70 3.11 9.46
CA GLN A 1063 -2.67 3.21 10.92
C GLN A 1063 -1.60 4.20 11.42
N MET A 1064 -0.46 4.31 10.73
CA MET A 1064 0.63 5.21 11.10
C MET A 1064 0.29 6.69 10.92
N THR A 1065 -0.73 7.00 10.13
CA THR A 1065 -1.29 8.35 9.93
C THR A 1065 -1.75 9.04 11.21
N LEU A 1066 -2.19 8.26 12.20
CA LEU A 1066 -2.73 8.73 13.47
C LEU A 1066 -1.64 8.87 14.57
N LYS A 1067 -0.54 8.11 14.46
CA LYS A 1067 0.54 8.08 15.48
C LYS A 1067 1.65 9.11 15.26
N THR A 1068 1.59 9.91 14.19
CA THR A 1068 2.66 10.84 13.78
C THR A 1068 2.94 12.00 14.74
N PHE A 1069 2.13 12.20 15.78
CA PHE A 1069 2.29 13.35 16.71
C PHE A 1069 2.90 12.99 18.06
N HIS A 1070 3.38 11.75 18.24
CA HIS A 1070 4.29 11.43 19.34
C HIS A 1070 5.69 11.92 18.98
N PHE A 1071 6.01 13.16 19.39
CA PHE A 1071 7.37 13.68 19.27
C PHE A 1071 8.33 12.78 20.04
N ALA A 1072 9.36 12.29 19.37
CA ALA A 1072 10.40 11.47 19.95
C ALA A 1072 11.27 12.32 20.89
N GLY A 1073 10.82 12.52 22.14
CA GLY A 1073 11.64 12.90 23.30
C GLY A 1073 12.42 14.22 23.27
N VAL A 1074 12.43 14.96 22.15
CA VAL A 1074 13.21 16.19 21.97
C VAL A 1074 12.34 17.22 21.24
N ALA A 1075 12.01 18.32 21.92
CA ALA A 1075 11.03 19.30 21.47
C ALA A 1075 11.43 20.13 20.22
N SER A 1076 12.70 20.03 19.78
CA SER A 1076 13.28 20.93 18.77
C SER A 1076 13.31 20.38 17.33
N MET A 1077 13.25 19.07 17.11
CA MET A 1077 13.42 18.47 15.77
C MET A 1077 12.14 17.86 15.22
N ASN A 1078 11.49 18.57 14.30
CA ASN A 1078 10.36 18.05 13.53
C ASN A 1078 10.88 17.01 12.51
N ILE A 1079 10.84 15.74 12.87
CA ILE A 1079 11.17 14.64 11.93
C ILE A 1079 9.92 14.31 11.12
N THR A 1080 10.04 14.20 9.81
CA THR A 1080 8.97 13.63 8.99
C THR A 1080 8.80 12.15 9.31
N LEU A 1081 7.66 11.79 9.91
CA LEU A 1081 7.30 10.42 10.29
C LEU A 1081 6.05 9.96 9.55
N GLY A 1082 5.76 8.65 9.61
CA GLY A 1082 4.56 8.05 9.04
C GLY A 1082 4.54 8.04 7.51
N VAL A 1083 3.36 8.23 6.92
CA VAL A 1083 3.11 8.08 5.47
C VAL A 1083 3.96 8.99 4.59
N PRO A 1084 4.13 10.30 4.90
CA PRO A 1084 4.99 11.18 4.10
C PRO A 1084 6.42 10.67 3.97
N ARG A 1085 6.99 10.13 5.06
CA ARG A 1085 8.34 9.59 5.07
C ARG A 1085 8.46 8.34 4.19
N ILE A 1086 7.49 7.43 4.30
CA ILE A 1086 7.42 6.23 3.46
C ILE A 1086 7.30 6.62 1.98
N LYS A 1087 6.51 7.65 1.66
CA LYS A 1087 6.38 8.19 0.30
C LYS A 1087 7.69 8.76 -0.23
N GLU A 1088 8.48 9.46 0.59
CA GLU A 1088 9.81 9.94 0.21
C GLU A 1088 10.75 8.78 -0.14
N ILE A 1089 10.76 7.72 0.70
CA ILE A 1089 11.61 6.53 0.54
C ILE A 1089 11.22 5.76 -0.73
N ILE A 1090 9.94 5.41 -0.90
CA ILE A 1090 9.46 4.61 -2.05
C ILE A 1090 9.66 5.36 -3.37
N ASN A 1091 9.51 6.70 -3.38
CA ASN A 1091 9.70 7.49 -4.59
C ASN A 1091 11.18 7.70 -4.96
N GLY A 1092 12.14 7.34 -4.09
CA GLY A 1092 13.54 7.67 -4.29
C GLY A 1092 13.75 9.18 -4.44
N ALA A 1093 13.08 9.98 -3.61
CA ALA A 1093 13.09 11.44 -3.76
C ALA A 1093 14.49 12.02 -3.54
N LYS A 1094 15.01 12.75 -4.55
CA LYS A 1094 16.35 13.38 -4.48
C LYS A 1094 16.45 14.49 -3.42
N LYS A 1095 15.34 15.15 -3.11
CA LYS A 1095 15.25 16.20 -2.09
C LYS A 1095 14.24 15.75 -1.04
N ILE A 1096 14.70 15.50 0.18
CA ILE A 1096 13.86 15.13 1.33
C ILE A 1096 13.68 16.33 2.25
N SER A 1097 12.56 16.37 2.97
CA SER A 1097 12.17 17.53 3.77
C SER A 1097 13.06 17.72 5.00
N THR A 1098 13.45 16.63 5.67
CA THR A 1098 14.19 16.65 6.95
C THR A 1098 15.38 15.67 6.91
N PRO A 1099 16.47 15.97 6.17
CA PRO A 1099 17.67 15.14 6.16
C PRO A 1099 18.43 15.27 7.49
N ILE A 1100 18.56 14.18 8.24
CA ILE A 1100 19.34 14.12 9.48
C ILE A 1100 20.55 13.25 9.23
N ILE A 1101 21.73 13.73 9.62
CA ILE A 1101 23.00 13.01 9.57
C ILE A 1101 23.46 12.79 11.01
N THR A 1102 23.50 11.54 11.45
CA THR A 1102 24.07 11.16 12.74
C THR A 1102 25.56 10.88 12.54
N ALA A 1103 26.42 11.70 13.14
CA ALA A 1103 27.87 11.53 13.07
C ALA A 1103 28.42 11.13 14.45
N ALA A 1104 29.04 9.95 14.54
CA ALA A 1104 29.72 9.52 15.76
C ALA A 1104 31.03 10.32 15.93
N LEU A 1105 31.27 10.83 17.13
CA LEU A 1105 32.52 11.52 17.47
C LEU A 1105 33.56 10.49 17.91
N LYS A 1106 34.80 10.63 17.45
CA LYS A 1106 35.93 9.80 17.91
C LYS A 1106 36.24 10.00 19.41
N SER A 1107 35.94 11.19 19.91
CA SER A 1107 36.07 11.56 21.32
C SER A 1107 34.73 12.10 21.79
N ASP A 1108 33.89 11.23 22.33
CA ASP A 1108 32.57 11.54 22.89
C ASP A 1108 32.64 12.17 24.29
N ASN A 1109 33.71 11.88 25.04
CA ASN A 1109 33.89 12.34 26.42
C ASN A 1109 34.22 13.84 26.60
N ASN A 1110 34.59 14.57 25.53
CA ASN A 1110 35.01 15.98 25.65
C ASN A 1110 34.06 16.95 24.92
N VAL A 1111 33.27 17.69 25.70
CA VAL A 1111 32.31 18.69 25.20
C VAL A 1111 32.97 19.77 24.34
N ASN A 1112 34.21 20.18 24.65
CA ASN A 1112 34.92 21.19 23.85
C ASN A 1112 35.23 20.65 22.45
N THR A 1113 35.68 19.40 22.35
CA THR A 1113 35.92 18.78 21.04
C THR A 1113 34.63 18.62 20.23
N ALA A 1114 33.52 18.29 20.89
CA ALA A 1114 32.20 18.24 20.26
C ALA A 1114 31.76 19.62 19.74
N ARG A 1115 32.01 20.70 20.50
CA ARG A 1115 31.74 22.09 20.08
C ARG A 1115 32.62 22.51 18.89
N MET A 1116 33.91 22.18 18.90
CA MET A 1116 34.82 22.45 17.78
C MET A 1116 34.37 21.75 16.50
N VAL A 1117 34.04 20.45 16.57
CA VAL A 1117 33.57 19.68 15.41
C VAL A 1117 32.24 20.23 14.92
N ARG A 1118 31.31 20.55 15.81
CA ARG A 1118 30.05 21.23 15.47
C ARG A 1118 30.30 22.54 14.74
N GLY A 1119 31.18 23.41 15.24
CA GLY A 1119 31.51 24.70 14.63
C GLY A 1119 32.15 24.58 13.24
N ARG A 1120 32.83 23.47 12.95
CA ARG A 1120 33.40 23.18 11.62
C ARG A 1120 32.36 22.72 10.60
N ILE A 1121 31.32 22.01 11.05
CA ILE A 1121 30.27 21.45 10.19
C ILE A 1121 29.13 22.44 9.99
N GLN A 1122 28.77 23.19 11.04
CA GLN A 1122 27.68 24.15 11.02
C GLN A 1122 27.98 25.30 10.07
N LYS A 1123 27.03 25.61 9.18
CA LYS A 1123 27.12 26.75 8.26
C LYS A 1123 27.19 28.06 9.03
N THR A 1124 28.28 28.80 8.86
CA THR A 1124 28.45 30.14 9.43
C THR A 1124 28.48 31.19 8.33
N ASN A 1125 27.57 32.16 8.41
CA ASN A 1125 27.49 33.28 7.48
C ASN A 1125 28.30 34.48 7.99
N LEU A 1126 28.75 35.36 7.09
CA LEU A 1126 29.51 36.57 7.43
C LEU A 1126 28.74 37.48 8.40
N GLY A 1127 27.42 37.60 8.23
CA GLY A 1127 26.60 38.41 9.13
C GLY A 1127 26.55 37.90 10.59
N GLN A 1128 26.90 36.63 10.85
CA GLN A 1128 26.93 36.07 12.21
C GLN A 1128 28.26 36.33 12.94
N VAL A 1129 29.33 36.57 12.18
CA VAL A 1129 30.70 36.79 12.68
C VAL A 1129 31.18 38.23 12.49
N ALA A 1130 30.45 39.05 11.73
CA ALA A 1130 30.75 40.47 11.54
C ALA A 1130 30.13 41.32 12.67
N LYS A 1131 30.96 42.14 13.32
CA LYS A 1131 30.52 43.19 14.24
C LYS A 1131 29.75 44.30 13.51
N SER A 1132 30.20 44.66 12.31
CA SER A 1132 29.49 45.62 11.46
C SER A 1132 29.88 45.54 9.98
N ILE A 1133 28.92 45.79 9.08
CA ILE A 1133 29.13 45.96 7.63
C ILE A 1133 28.64 47.36 7.24
N LYS A 1134 29.58 48.29 7.04
CA LYS A 1134 29.29 49.71 6.80
C LYS A 1134 29.67 50.11 5.38
N LEU A 1135 28.85 50.96 4.78
CA LEU A 1135 29.17 51.60 3.52
C LEU A 1135 29.80 52.96 3.85
N VAL A 1136 30.99 53.20 3.34
CA VAL A 1136 31.76 54.43 3.57
C VAL A 1136 31.91 55.12 2.23
N MET A 1137 31.30 56.31 2.10
CA MET A 1137 31.41 57.18 0.94
C MET A 1137 32.22 58.40 1.32
N THR A 1138 33.38 58.53 0.71
CA THR A 1138 34.23 59.73 0.76
C THR A 1138 34.17 60.44 -0.59
N SER A 1139 34.64 61.70 -0.66
CA SER A 1139 34.66 62.48 -1.90
C SER A 1139 35.47 61.82 -3.04
N ARG A 1140 36.32 60.84 -2.73
CA ARG A 1140 37.21 60.17 -3.69
C ARG A 1140 36.89 58.67 -3.89
N LEU A 1141 36.33 57.99 -2.88
CA LEU A 1141 36.15 56.53 -2.87
C LEU A 1141 34.83 56.14 -2.16
N ALA A 1142 34.11 55.18 -2.74
CA ALA A 1142 32.97 54.52 -2.13
C ALA A 1142 33.30 53.03 -1.93
N SER A 1143 33.37 52.57 -0.68
CA SER A 1143 33.73 51.19 -0.34
C SER A 1143 32.86 50.64 0.80
N ILE A 1144 32.83 49.31 0.93
CA ILE A 1144 32.16 48.61 2.02
C ILE A 1144 33.22 48.11 2.99
N ILE A 1145 33.14 48.52 4.25
CA ILE A 1145 34.04 48.09 5.32
C ILE A 1145 33.33 47.03 6.16
N VAL A 1146 33.94 45.85 6.27
CA VAL A 1146 33.51 44.74 7.10
C VAL A 1146 34.45 44.62 8.30
N THR A 1147 33.90 44.70 9.51
CA THR A 1147 34.63 44.48 10.77
C THR A 1147 34.16 43.19 11.41
N LEU A 1148 35.06 42.27 11.70
CA LEU A 1148 34.80 40.97 12.34
C LEU A 1148 34.75 41.10 13.87
N ASP A 1149 33.96 40.25 14.50
CA ASP A 1149 33.85 40.12 15.95
C ASP A 1149 34.77 39.00 16.46
N MET A 1150 36.02 39.35 16.76
CA MET A 1150 37.05 38.38 17.16
C MET A 1150 36.82 37.79 18.56
N GLU A 1151 35.96 38.38 19.39
CA GLU A 1151 35.57 37.81 20.70
C GLU A 1151 34.60 36.65 20.47
N ARG A 1152 33.53 36.90 19.70
CA ARG A 1152 32.54 35.87 19.35
C ARG A 1152 33.13 34.70 18.57
N ILE A 1153 34.11 34.97 17.69
CA ILE A 1153 34.82 33.94 16.94
C ILE A 1153 35.64 33.02 17.87
N ARG A 1154 36.26 33.58 18.93
CA ARG A 1154 37.01 32.82 19.94
C ARG A 1154 36.08 31.99 20.83
N ASP A 1155 34.96 32.54 21.26
CA ASP A 1155 33.97 31.85 22.12
C ASP A 1155 33.35 30.61 21.43
N VAL A 1156 33.08 30.72 20.13
CA VAL A 1156 32.53 29.62 19.31
C VAL A 1156 33.66 28.70 18.79
N GLN A 1157 34.92 28.99 19.12
CA GLN A 1157 36.11 28.23 18.73
C GLN A 1157 36.24 28.07 17.21
N LEU A 1158 35.88 29.11 16.45
CA LEU A 1158 36.00 29.16 15.00
C LEU A 1158 37.37 29.71 14.60
N CYS A 1159 38.17 28.94 13.85
CA CYS A 1159 39.38 29.49 13.22
C CYS A 1159 39.01 30.28 11.96
N ILE A 1160 38.63 31.56 12.10
CA ILE A 1160 38.29 32.48 10.99
C ILE A 1160 39.05 33.79 11.21
N ASP A 1161 39.76 34.27 10.18
CA ASP A 1161 40.37 35.59 10.14
C ASP A 1161 39.86 36.39 8.92
N ALA A 1162 40.36 37.63 8.74
CA ALA A 1162 40.02 38.44 7.57
C ALA A 1162 40.46 37.81 6.23
N ASN A 1163 41.53 37.03 6.20
CA ASN A 1163 42.03 36.38 4.99
C ASN A 1163 41.11 35.23 4.54
N ASN A 1164 40.70 34.37 5.46
CA ASN A 1164 39.70 33.31 5.26
C ASN A 1164 38.37 33.90 4.75
N VAL A 1165 37.94 35.05 5.27
CA VAL A 1165 36.73 35.74 4.80
C VAL A 1165 36.92 36.26 3.37
N LYS A 1166 38.08 36.86 3.06
CA LYS A 1166 38.41 37.33 1.71
C LYS A 1166 38.33 36.19 0.69
N GLU A 1167 38.95 35.05 0.97
CA GLU A 1167 38.87 33.85 0.12
C GLU A 1167 37.42 33.37 -0.06
N SER A 1168 36.65 33.36 1.02
CA SER A 1168 35.24 32.94 1.01
C SER A 1168 34.37 33.85 0.13
N ILE A 1169 34.61 35.17 0.15
CA ILE A 1169 33.89 36.14 -0.69
C ILE A 1169 34.22 35.92 -2.17
N ILE A 1170 35.48 35.63 -2.50
CA ILE A 1170 35.91 35.34 -3.87
C ILE A 1170 35.27 34.04 -4.37
N GLN A 1171 35.22 33.01 -3.53
CA GLN A 1171 34.60 31.72 -3.86
C GLN A 1171 33.08 31.78 -4.00
N ALA A 1172 32.41 32.75 -3.35
CA ALA A 1172 30.96 32.91 -3.36
C ALA A 1172 30.35 33.31 -4.71
N LYS A 1173 31.14 33.40 -5.79
CA LYS A 1173 30.73 33.81 -7.15
C LYS A 1173 29.97 35.15 -7.18
N ILE A 1174 30.25 36.02 -6.23
CA ILE A 1174 29.82 37.42 -6.28
C ILE A 1174 30.66 38.10 -7.38
N LYS A 1175 30.14 39.12 -8.06
CA LYS A 1175 30.86 39.87 -9.11
C LYS A 1175 32.09 40.66 -8.61
N VAL A 1176 32.71 40.26 -7.49
CA VAL A 1176 33.85 40.91 -6.86
C VAL A 1176 35.09 40.04 -7.09
N LYS A 1177 36.11 40.59 -7.77
CA LYS A 1177 37.42 39.95 -7.97
C LYS A 1177 38.38 40.27 -6.82
N ASN A 1178 39.48 39.52 -6.72
CA ASN A 1178 40.52 39.69 -5.69
C ASN A 1178 41.05 41.14 -5.57
N GLU A 1179 41.19 41.83 -6.71
CA GLU A 1179 41.64 43.23 -6.82
C GLU A 1179 40.75 44.24 -6.07
N HIS A 1180 39.49 43.87 -5.84
CA HIS A 1180 38.51 44.73 -5.21
C HIS A 1180 38.43 44.54 -3.69
N ILE A 1181 39.19 43.60 -3.10
CA ILE A 1181 39.15 43.30 -1.66
C ILE A 1181 40.52 43.53 -1.03
N THR A 1182 40.60 44.55 -0.18
CA THR A 1182 41.77 44.90 0.62
C THR A 1182 41.56 44.47 2.07
N VAL A 1183 42.51 43.70 2.62
CA VAL A 1183 42.53 43.38 4.05
C VAL A 1183 43.23 44.54 4.75
N LEU A 1184 42.51 45.22 5.65
CA LEU A 1184 43.06 46.37 6.38
C LEU A 1184 43.78 45.92 7.65
N ASP A 1185 43.26 44.88 8.32
CA ASP A 1185 43.79 44.29 9.56
C ASP A 1185 43.25 42.86 9.72
N GLY A 1186 43.79 42.06 10.65
CA GLY A 1186 43.38 40.68 10.91
C GLY A 1186 41.88 40.48 11.19
N GLY A 1187 41.17 41.56 11.58
CA GLY A 1187 39.72 41.58 11.76
C GLY A 1187 38.94 42.53 10.84
N LYS A 1188 39.56 43.13 9.81
CA LYS A 1188 38.90 44.20 9.03
C LYS A 1188 39.21 44.14 7.53
N LEU A 1189 38.17 44.29 6.71
CA LEU A 1189 38.22 44.22 5.26
C LEU A 1189 37.56 45.45 4.63
N GLU A 1190 38.12 45.92 3.53
CA GLU A 1190 37.52 46.91 2.63
C GLU A 1190 37.22 46.27 1.27
N ILE A 1191 36.00 46.45 0.77
CA ILE A 1191 35.52 45.92 -0.50
C ILE A 1191 35.11 47.08 -1.40
N ARG A 1192 35.75 47.19 -2.57
CA ARG A 1192 35.51 48.23 -3.57
C ARG A 1192 34.54 47.71 -4.64
N PRO A 1193 33.72 48.58 -5.26
CA PRO A 1193 32.83 48.17 -6.33
C PRO A 1193 33.63 47.85 -7.61
N PRO A 1194 33.23 46.83 -8.37
CA PRO A 1194 33.83 46.48 -9.66
C PRO A 1194 33.35 47.34 -10.84
N GLU A 1195 32.29 48.14 -10.64
CA GLU A 1195 31.59 48.89 -11.70
C GLU A 1195 32.10 50.33 -11.80
N THR A 1196 32.47 50.77 -13.01
CA THR A 1196 32.99 52.12 -13.29
C THR A 1196 31.90 53.15 -13.62
N ASP A 1197 30.66 52.71 -13.89
CA ASP A 1197 29.51 53.55 -14.22
C ASP A 1197 28.92 54.21 -12.95
N ARG A 1198 29.15 55.52 -12.79
CA ARG A 1198 28.73 56.31 -11.61
C ARG A 1198 27.22 56.28 -11.36
N SER A 1199 26.41 56.08 -12.40
CA SER A 1199 24.93 56.05 -12.30
C SER A 1199 24.40 54.79 -11.61
N LYS A 1200 25.13 53.67 -11.70
CA LYS A 1200 24.73 52.35 -11.14
C LYS A 1200 25.49 51.98 -9.87
N MET A 1201 26.57 52.70 -9.55
CA MET A 1201 27.46 52.42 -8.41
C MET A 1201 26.74 52.40 -7.06
N HIS A 1202 25.82 53.34 -6.81
CA HIS A 1202 25.04 53.39 -5.57
C HIS A 1202 24.16 52.14 -5.39
N PHE A 1203 23.42 51.75 -6.43
CA PHE A 1203 22.57 50.56 -6.43
C PHE A 1203 23.39 49.27 -6.29
N HIS A 1204 24.56 49.20 -6.93
CA HIS A 1204 25.46 48.06 -6.82
C HIS A 1204 26.04 47.92 -5.40
N LEU A 1205 26.47 49.01 -4.77
CA LEU A 1205 26.99 48.98 -3.39
C LEU A 1205 25.90 48.62 -2.37
N HIS A 1206 24.66 49.11 -2.54
CA HIS A 1206 23.54 48.68 -1.70
C HIS A 1206 23.17 47.21 -1.93
N SER A 1207 23.23 46.73 -3.18
CA SER A 1207 23.04 45.31 -3.50
C SER A 1207 24.13 44.45 -2.84
N LEU A 1208 25.40 44.82 -2.97
CA LEU A 1208 26.53 44.13 -2.33
C LEU A 1208 26.40 44.15 -0.80
N LYS A 1209 26.06 45.29 -0.18
CA LYS A 1209 25.85 45.40 1.27
C LYS A 1209 24.77 44.43 1.78
N ASN A 1210 23.72 44.19 0.99
CA ASN A 1210 22.66 43.25 1.35
C ASN A 1210 23.06 41.78 1.12
N VAL A 1211 23.91 41.51 0.12
CA VAL A 1211 24.37 40.14 -0.21
C VAL A 1211 25.51 39.67 0.70
N LEU A 1212 26.45 40.56 1.07
CA LEU A 1212 27.63 40.23 1.88
C LEU A 1212 27.32 39.49 3.20
N PRO A 1213 26.29 39.87 4.00
CA PRO A 1213 25.94 39.12 5.22
C PRO A 1213 25.57 37.66 4.97
N THR A 1214 25.11 37.30 3.77
CA THR A 1214 24.69 35.93 3.40
C THR A 1214 25.83 35.05 2.91
N VAL A 1215 27.03 35.63 2.70
CA VAL A 1215 28.23 34.89 2.29
C VAL A 1215 28.62 33.87 3.34
N ILE A 1216 28.93 32.66 2.90
CA ILE A 1216 29.34 31.56 3.77
C ILE A 1216 30.84 31.69 3.99
N VAL A 1217 31.25 31.92 5.24
CA VAL A 1217 32.66 32.14 5.61
C VAL A 1217 33.32 30.84 6.04
N LYS A 1218 32.54 29.89 6.57
CA LYS A 1218 33.02 28.57 6.94
C LYS A 1218 31.92 27.54 6.73
N LEU A 1219 32.27 26.51 5.97
CA LEU A 1219 31.50 25.29 5.75
C LEU A 1219 32.53 24.18 5.59
N GLY A 1220 32.34 23.01 6.22
CA GLY A 1220 33.12 21.84 5.88
C GLY A 1220 33.01 21.58 4.38
N SER A 1221 34.08 21.83 3.63
CA SER A 1221 34.14 21.49 2.22
C SER A 1221 34.08 19.97 2.12
N SER A 1222 33.04 19.47 1.46
CA SER A 1222 32.89 18.06 1.08
C SER A 1222 33.90 17.60 0.00
N ARG A 1223 35.05 18.28 -0.11
CA ARG A 1223 36.12 17.98 -1.07
C ARG A 1223 37.39 17.39 -0.45
N CYS A 1224 37.46 17.21 0.87
CA CYS A 1224 38.66 16.67 1.54
C CYS A 1224 38.53 15.21 2.02
N TYR A 1225 37.50 14.45 1.60
CA TYR A 1225 37.45 13.00 1.80
C TYR A 1225 37.42 12.31 0.45
N GLY A 1226 38.61 12.13 -0.11
CA GLY A 1226 38.84 11.59 -1.44
C GLY A 1226 40.33 11.61 -1.79
N HIS A 1227 41.17 11.18 -0.85
CA HIS A 1227 42.50 10.61 -1.08
C HIS A 1227 42.78 9.61 0.03
#